data_AF-A0A5H7L423-F1
#
_entry.id   AF-A0A5H7L423-F1
#
_cell.length_a   1.000
_cell.length_b   1.000
_cell.length_c   1.000
_cell.angle_alpha   90.00
_cell.angle_beta   90.00
_cell.angle_gamma   90.00
#
_symmetry.space_group_name_H-M   'P 1'
#
loop_
_entity.id
_entity.type
_entity.pdbx_description
1 polymer ?
#
loop_
_entity_poly.entity_id
_entity_poly.type
_entity_poly.pdbx_seq_one_letter_code
_entity_poly.pdbx_strand_id
1 'polypeptide(L)'
;MSMNKAVSSEQKPLDVICLGRVAVDLYGQQIGSRLEDMTTFAKYLGGSSGNVAYGTAIQGLRSAMLARVGDEHMGRFVREELNRVGVDTQCLLSDRDRLTALVILGIKDQDTFPLIFYRDNCADMALTPEDIREDYIASSRALAVTGTHLSHPNTRAAVLKALEYAQKHGLRRALDIDYRPVLWGLTSLGDGETRFIASSQVTEQLQQVLRHFDLIVGTEEEFHIAGGSTDTLTALRRVRQLTQAVLVCKRGALGCSVFEGNIADDWSQVKIHSGVRVDVLNVLGAGDAFMSGLLRGYLNDESWEQACRYANACGALVVSRHGCAPAMPTKKELDDYLAREQSITRPDKDPRLNHLHRVTTRKQHWPELCVFAFDHRKQLVDIANEVGASESAIPPLKMLLLEGARQAALEAGLQNNSGILADTTFGQQALNDVTGQGWWIGRPVEMPGSYPLKLEHGDIGSQLVSWPQEHVVKCLVFYHPLDAESVRLEQEALIDEVYRACCQSGHDLLLEVILPRDAADQNEQYYPQIVERFYQLGILPDWWKLPPLSPDRWREISQHIEHYDPECRGILILGLDAPESELKSGFAAAADMPWVKGFAVGRTIFGEPSRQWLGGQLNDEQLIATVKQKYRMLIDYWREYRPAR
;
A
#
# COMPACT_ATOMS: atom_id res chain seq x y z
N MET A 1 54.12 -5.06 -6.50
CA MET A 1 53.61 -3.68 -6.40
C MET A 1 52.12 -3.76 -6.10
N SER A 2 51.75 -3.22 -4.94
CA SER A 2 50.43 -3.03 -4.30
C SER A 2 49.20 -3.70 -4.94
N MET A 3 48.76 -4.81 -4.34
CA MET A 3 47.35 -5.21 -4.36
C MET A 3 46.56 -4.19 -3.52
N ASN A 4 45.84 -3.28 -4.19
CA ASN A 4 44.80 -2.51 -3.53
C ASN A 4 43.69 -3.47 -3.09
N LYS A 5 43.58 -3.68 -1.77
CA LYS A 5 42.39 -4.27 -1.15
C LYS A 5 41.20 -3.36 -1.49
N ALA A 6 40.31 -3.84 -2.35
CA ALA A 6 38.98 -3.27 -2.51
C ALA A 6 38.30 -3.28 -1.13
N VAL A 7 37.85 -2.11 -0.68
CA VAL A 7 36.94 -1.98 0.46
C VAL A 7 35.69 -2.79 0.11
N SER A 8 35.27 -3.72 0.98
CA SER A 8 34.13 -4.58 0.71
C SER A 8 32.87 -3.74 0.48
N SER A 9 32.08 -4.13 -0.54
CA SER A 9 30.79 -3.53 -0.91
C SER A 9 29.69 -3.72 0.15
N GLU A 10 30.00 -4.33 1.29
CA GLU A 10 29.03 -4.77 2.31
C GLU A 10 28.66 -3.71 3.37
N GLN A 11 29.29 -2.53 3.38
CA GLN A 11 29.06 -1.52 4.46
C GLN A 11 28.40 -0.22 4.00
N LYS A 12 27.91 -0.12 2.76
CA LYS A 12 27.21 1.10 2.33
C LYS A 12 25.77 1.13 2.90
N PRO A 13 25.26 2.29 3.37
CA PRO A 13 23.92 2.40 3.95
C PRO A 13 22.79 2.20 2.95
N LEU A 14 23.02 2.49 1.66
CA LEU A 14 22.05 2.31 0.58
C LEU A 14 22.52 1.24 -0.41
N ASP A 15 21.57 0.50 -0.95
CA ASP A 15 21.80 -0.47 -2.02
C ASP A 15 21.67 0.17 -3.40
N VAL A 16 20.68 1.03 -3.61
CA VAL A 16 20.47 1.73 -4.88
C VAL A 16 19.94 3.15 -4.68
N ILE A 17 20.52 4.09 -5.42
CA ILE A 17 19.93 5.43 -5.62
C ILE A 17 19.28 5.41 -7.00
N CYS A 18 17.98 5.69 -7.05
CA CYS A 18 17.23 5.90 -8.28
C CYS A 18 17.22 7.40 -8.61
N LEU A 19 17.72 7.74 -9.80
CA LEU A 19 17.80 9.11 -10.28
C LEU A 19 16.98 9.26 -11.56
N GLY A 20 15.98 10.12 -11.49
CA GLY A 20 15.16 10.48 -12.64
C GLY A 20 13.75 10.86 -12.27
N ARG A 21 12.77 10.44 -13.08
CA ARG A 21 11.41 10.97 -13.02
C ARG A 21 10.64 10.39 -11.83
N VAL A 22 9.99 11.29 -11.10
CA VAL A 22 8.98 10.98 -10.08
C VAL A 22 7.80 11.94 -10.27
N ALA A 23 6.59 11.41 -10.17
CA ALA A 23 5.36 12.13 -10.50
C ALA A 23 4.17 11.55 -9.71
N VAL A 24 3.00 12.13 -9.93
CA VAL A 24 1.71 11.52 -9.55
C VAL A 24 0.98 11.08 -10.81
N ASP A 25 0.58 9.82 -10.84
CA ASP A 25 -0.20 9.26 -11.92
C ASP A 25 -1.68 9.22 -11.52
N LEU A 26 -2.55 9.70 -12.41
CA LEU A 26 -4.00 9.70 -12.29
C LEU A 26 -4.56 8.70 -13.30
N TYR A 27 -4.88 7.50 -12.83
CA TYR A 27 -5.39 6.39 -13.62
C TYR A 27 -6.91 6.43 -13.68
N GLY A 28 -7.49 6.55 -14.87
CA GLY A 28 -8.94 6.51 -15.04
C GLY A 28 -9.53 5.16 -14.63
N GLN A 29 -10.59 5.19 -13.83
CA GLN A 29 -11.17 3.98 -13.25
C GLN A 29 -12.18 3.29 -14.18
N GLN A 30 -12.73 4.00 -15.17
CA GLN A 30 -13.66 3.45 -16.16
C GLN A 30 -12.91 2.78 -17.34
N ILE A 31 -12.44 1.55 -17.13
CA ILE A 31 -11.76 0.74 -18.16
C ILE A 31 -12.65 0.63 -19.42
N GLY A 32 -12.06 0.81 -20.60
CA GLY A 32 -12.81 0.82 -21.86
C GLY A 32 -13.28 2.21 -22.31
N SER A 33 -13.18 3.22 -21.45
CA SER A 33 -13.60 4.59 -21.76
C SER A 33 -12.53 5.34 -22.56
N ARG A 34 -12.95 6.38 -23.29
CA ARG A 34 -12.01 7.38 -23.81
C ARG A 34 -11.52 8.23 -22.64
N LEU A 35 -10.30 8.79 -22.73
CA LEU A 35 -9.75 9.60 -21.64
C LEU A 35 -10.61 10.84 -21.34
N GLU A 36 -11.25 11.40 -22.37
CA GLU A 36 -12.16 12.54 -22.29
C GLU A 36 -13.48 12.24 -21.56
N ASP A 37 -13.88 10.97 -21.51
CA ASP A 37 -15.13 10.51 -20.88
C ASP A 37 -14.90 9.93 -19.47
N MET A 38 -13.65 9.86 -19.00
CA MET A 38 -13.31 9.36 -17.67
C MET A 38 -13.70 10.39 -16.61
N THR A 39 -14.52 9.97 -15.64
CA THR A 39 -15.07 10.87 -14.61
C THR A 39 -14.41 10.69 -13.25
N THR A 40 -13.69 9.59 -13.03
CA THR A 40 -12.96 9.33 -11.79
C THR A 40 -11.57 8.77 -12.07
N PHE A 41 -10.62 9.19 -11.25
CA PHE A 41 -9.22 8.81 -11.38
C PHE A 41 -8.68 8.32 -10.03
N ALA A 42 -7.99 7.17 -10.04
CA ALA A 42 -7.21 6.71 -8.92
C ALA A 42 -5.83 7.38 -8.93
N LYS A 43 -5.41 7.90 -7.77
CA LYS A 43 -4.14 8.61 -7.61
C LYS A 43 -3.05 7.66 -7.11
N TYR A 44 -1.93 7.57 -7.83
CA TYR A 44 -0.79 6.72 -7.48
C TYR A 44 0.54 7.47 -7.57
N LEU A 45 1.56 6.93 -6.89
CA LEU A 45 2.96 7.28 -7.17
C LEU A 45 3.27 6.87 -8.62
N GLY A 46 3.95 7.75 -9.34
CA GLY A 46 4.36 7.54 -10.73
C GLY A 46 5.77 8.04 -11.03
N GLY A 47 6.11 7.98 -12.31
CA GLY A 47 7.46 8.28 -12.82
C GLY A 47 8.40 7.08 -12.72
N SER A 48 9.10 6.78 -13.81
CA SER A 48 9.87 5.53 -13.94
C SER A 48 10.88 5.33 -12.80
N SER A 49 11.67 6.35 -12.45
CA SER A 49 12.63 6.23 -11.33
C SER A 49 11.93 6.13 -9.97
N GLY A 50 10.82 6.85 -9.77
CA GLY A 50 10.00 6.75 -8.57
C GLY A 50 9.43 5.34 -8.39
N ASN A 51 8.93 4.75 -9.47
CA ASN A 51 8.43 3.37 -9.51
C ASN A 51 9.54 2.36 -9.21
N VAL A 52 10.73 2.52 -9.80
CA VAL A 52 11.87 1.63 -9.50
C VAL A 52 12.33 1.77 -8.05
N ALA A 53 12.38 2.99 -7.49
CA ALA A 53 12.73 3.21 -6.09
C ALA A 53 11.72 2.52 -5.15
N TYR A 54 10.43 2.68 -5.43
CA TYR A 54 9.35 2.02 -4.70
C TYR A 54 9.45 0.49 -4.79
N GLY A 55 9.58 -0.04 -6.01
CA GLY A 55 9.63 -1.47 -6.28
C GLY A 55 10.84 -2.16 -5.65
N THR A 56 12.01 -1.54 -5.73
CA THR A 56 13.24 -2.06 -5.11
C THR A 56 13.14 -2.08 -3.58
N ALA A 57 12.51 -1.06 -2.97
CA ALA A 57 12.30 -1.00 -1.53
C ALA A 57 11.38 -2.12 -1.02
N ILE A 58 10.20 -2.32 -1.64
CA ILE A 58 9.29 -3.41 -1.24
C ILE A 58 9.85 -4.82 -1.53
N GLN A 59 10.85 -4.90 -2.42
CA GLN A 59 11.61 -6.12 -2.71
C GLN A 59 12.77 -6.36 -1.71
N GLY A 60 12.96 -5.47 -0.74
CA GLY A 60 13.89 -5.62 0.37
C GLY A 60 15.25 -4.92 0.19
N LEU A 61 15.42 -4.09 -0.84
CA LEU A 61 16.64 -3.28 -1.01
C LEU A 61 16.51 -1.93 -0.28
N ARG A 62 17.60 -1.45 0.32
CA ARG A 62 17.67 -0.09 0.89
C ARG A 62 17.78 0.92 -0.24
N SER A 63 16.64 1.41 -0.68
CA SER A 63 16.51 2.20 -1.91
C SER A 63 16.35 3.67 -1.59
N ALA A 64 16.75 4.54 -2.52
CA ALA A 64 16.68 5.98 -2.34
C ALA A 64 16.19 6.67 -3.61
N MET A 65 15.48 7.79 -3.45
CA MET A 65 15.03 8.62 -4.57
C MET A 65 15.82 9.94 -4.62
N LEU A 66 16.47 10.21 -5.75
CA LEU A 66 17.13 11.49 -6.04
C LEU A 66 16.38 12.20 -7.18
N ALA A 67 15.62 13.23 -6.80
CA ALA A 67 14.85 14.06 -7.72
C ALA A 67 14.37 15.34 -6.99
N ARG A 68 13.48 16.09 -7.65
CA ARG A 68 12.75 17.20 -7.04
C ARG A 68 11.24 16.96 -7.14
N VAL A 69 10.49 17.42 -6.15
CA VAL A 69 9.02 17.48 -6.10
C VAL A 69 8.58 18.87 -5.68
N GLY A 70 7.33 19.27 -5.97
CA GLY A 70 6.83 20.57 -5.55
C GLY A 70 6.61 20.65 -4.02
N ASP A 71 6.68 21.86 -3.45
CA ASP A 71 6.31 22.14 -2.06
C ASP A 71 4.78 22.26 -1.88
N GLU A 72 4.06 21.27 -2.40
CA GLU A 72 2.60 21.22 -2.42
C GLU A 72 2.08 19.81 -2.07
N HIS A 73 0.77 19.59 -2.17
CA HIS A 73 0.11 18.37 -1.69
C HIS A 73 0.56 17.10 -2.44
N MET A 74 0.79 17.19 -3.75
CA MET A 74 1.25 16.06 -4.57
C MET A 74 2.70 15.72 -4.27
N GLY A 75 3.56 16.71 -4.03
CA GLY A 75 4.94 16.49 -3.60
C GLY A 75 5.04 15.88 -2.21
N ARG A 76 4.19 16.32 -1.26
CA ARG A 76 4.05 15.65 0.05
C ARG A 76 3.56 14.22 -0.10
N PHE A 77 2.53 13.97 -0.92
CA PHE A 77 2.05 12.62 -1.22
C PHE A 77 3.15 11.72 -1.77
N VAL A 78 3.91 12.17 -2.78
CA VAL A 78 5.03 11.40 -3.36
C VAL A 78 6.06 11.04 -2.28
N ARG A 79 6.48 12.02 -1.48
CA ARG A 79 7.45 11.81 -0.40
C ARG A 79 6.93 10.84 0.66
N GLU A 80 5.68 11.01 1.08
CA GLU A 80 5.03 10.15 2.07
C GLU A 80 4.88 8.71 1.56
N GLU A 81 4.45 8.50 0.32
CA GLU A 81 4.32 7.14 -0.24
C GLU A 81 5.68 6.44 -0.37
N LEU A 82 6.73 7.15 -0.80
CA LEU A 82 8.09 6.61 -0.85
C LEU A 82 8.62 6.27 0.55
N ASN A 83 8.47 7.17 1.52
CA ASN A 83 8.89 6.92 2.91
C ASN A 83 8.15 5.73 3.54
N ARG A 84 6.85 5.55 3.24
CA ARG A 84 6.05 4.43 3.78
C ARG A 84 6.61 3.07 3.39
N VAL A 85 7.20 2.94 2.21
CA VAL A 85 7.84 1.68 1.77
C VAL A 85 9.33 1.61 2.10
N GLY A 86 9.86 2.59 2.85
CA GLY A 86 11.25 2.61 3.30
C GLY A 86 12.25 3.18 2.30
N VAL A 87 11.80 3.90 1.27
CA VAL A 87 12.71 4.64 0.37
C VAL A 87 13.28 5.85 1.11
N ASP A 88 14.59 6.03 1.06
CA ASP A 88 15.26 7.24 1.53
C ASP A 88 14.90 8.42 0.60
N THR A 89 14.33 9.48 1.19
CA THR A 89 13.90 10.69 0.48
C THR A 89 14.74 11.92 0.86
N GLN A 90 15.92 11.75 1.45
CA GLN A 90 16.79 12.86 1.88
C GLN A 90 17.20 13.75 0.70
N CYS A 91 17.40 13.17 -0.49
CA CYS A 91 17.70 13.91 -1.72
C CYS A 91 16.49 14.03 -2.66
N LEU A 92 15.26 13.87 -2.14
CA LEU A 92 14.02 14.25 -2.81
C LEU A 92 13.66 15.69 -2.43
N LEU A 93 14.27 16.64 -3.13
CA LEU A 93 14.22 18.06 -2.76
C LEU A 93 12.83 18.65 -3.01
N SER A 94 12.41 19.58 -2.14
CA SER A 94 11.21 20.40 -2.38
C SER A 94 11.56 21.63 -3.21
N ASP A 95 10.84 21.83 -4.31
CA ASP A 95 10.89 23.03 -5.15
C ASP A 95 9.66 23.92 -4.83
N ARG A 96 9.91 25.17 -4.44
CA ARG A 96 8.85 26.13 -4.09
C ARG A 96 8.28 26.87 -5.29
N ASP A 97 8.98 26.84 -6.42
CA ASP A 97 8.65 27.60 -7.61
C ASP A 97 7.93 26.75 -8.66
N ARG A 98 7.92 25.42 -8.49
CA ARG A 98 7.35 24.46 -9.46
C ARG A 98 6.47 23.41 -8.81
N LEU A 99 5.45 22.98 -9.55
CA LEU A 99 4.56 21.90 -9.13
C LEU A 99 5.17 20.53 -9.41
N THR A 100 4.73 19.53 -8.64
CA THR A 100 5.00 18.11 -8.94
C THR A 100 4.36 17.73 -10.28
N ALA A 101 5.07 16.96 -11.11
CA ALA A 101 4.55 16.49 -12.38
C ALA A 101 3.34 15.57 -12.20
N LEU A 102 2.37 15.68 -13.11
CA LEU A 102 1.21 14.80 -13.18
C LEU A 102 1.21 14.03 -14.50
N VAL A 103 0.69 12.81 -14.46
CA VAL A 103 0.34 12.06 -15.68
C VAL A 103 -1.13 11.69 -15.58
N ILE A 104 -1.92 12.09 -16.58
CA ILE A 104 -3.33 11.67 -16.69
C ILE A 104 -3.38 10.57 -17.73
N LEU A 105 -3.96 9.43 -17.38
CA LEU A 105 -3.94 8.27 -18.26
C LEU A 105 -5.15 7.35 -18.09
N GLY A 106 -5.45 6.60 -19.14
CA GLY A 106 -6.57 5.68 -19.20
C GLY A 106 -6.16 4.29 -19.70
N ILE A 107 -7.03 3.31 -19.46
CA ILE A 107 -6.94 1.96 -20.01
C ILE A 107 -8.12 1.79 -20.96
N LYS A 108 -7.86 1.89 -22.27
CA LYS A 108 -8.92 1.76 -23.29
C LYS A 108 -9.15 0.29 -23.63
N ASP A 109 -8.07 -0.47 -23.82
CA ASP A 109 -8.08 -1.92 -24.01
C ASP A 109 -6.69 -2.48 -23.69
N GLN A 110 -6.39 -3.71 -24.13
CA GLN A 110 -5.11 -4.39 -23.84
C GLN A 110 -3.92 -3.78 -24.59
N ASP A 111 -4.17 -3.00 -25.64
CA ASP A 111 -3.13 -2.45 -26.53
C ASP A 111 -3.10 -0.91 -26.50
N THR A 112 -4.19 -0.27 -26.07
CA THR A 112 -4.40 1.19 -26.15
C THR A 112 -4.43 1.81 -24.75
N PHE A 113 -3.48 2.70 -24.49
CA PHE A 113 -3.26 3.34 -23.19
C PHE A 113 -3.05 4.84 -23.38
N PRO A 114 -4.13 5.65 -23.53
CA PRO A 114 -3.98 7.09 -23.70
C PRO A 114 -3.34 7.68 -22.45
N LEU A 115 -2.28 8.47 -22.61
CA LEU A 115 -1.64 9.20 -21.51
C LEU A 115 -1.13 10.59 -21.93
N ILE A 116 -1.18 11.52 -20.98
CA ILE A 116 -0.76 12.92 -21.14
C ILE A 116 0.18 13.29 -19.99
N PHE A 117 1.35 13.81 -20.33
CA PHE A 117 2.34 14.28 -19.36
C PHE A 117 2.16 15.78 -19.09
N TYR A 118 1.67 16.14 -17.90
CA TYR A 118 1.70 17.51 -17.39
C TYR A 118 3.05 17.75 -16.71
N ARG A 119 4.08 18.01 -17.52
CA ARG A 119 5.49 18.00 -17.07
C ARG A 119 6.39 19.13 -17.58
N ASP A 120 5.91 20.04 -18.43
CA ASP A 120 6.75 21.04 -19.12
C ASP A 120 7.64 21.89 -18.18
N ASN A 121 7.07 22.44 -17.09
CA ASN A 121 7.80 23.21 -16.06
C ASN A 121 7.57 22.63 -14.65
N CYS A 122 7.78 21.33 -14.50
CA CYS A 122 7.61 20.65 -13.22
C CYS A 122 8.91 20.52 -12.43
N ALA A 123 8.77 20.28 -11.12
CA ALA A 123 9.90 20.26 -10.19
C ALA A 123 11.00 19.28 -10.62
N ASP A 124 10.65 18.07 -11.06
CA ASP A 124 11.63 17.03 -11.44
C ASP A 124 12.52 17.47 -12.62
N MET A 125 11.99 18.28 -13.54
CA MET A 125 12.74 18.86 -14.67
C MET A 125 13.71 19.98 -14.27
N ALA A 126 13.59 20.50 -13.06
CA ALA A 126 14.48 21.54 -12.52
C ALA A 126 15.71 20.98 -11.80
N LEU A 127 15.94 19.66 -11.84
CA LEU A 127 17.14 19.05 -11.30
C LEU A 127 18.39 19.53 -12.07
N THR A 128 19.40 19.95 -11.33
CA THR A 128 20.65 20.54 -11.84
C THR A 128 21.88 19.82 -11.27
N PRO A 129 23.06 20.01 -11.87
CA PRO A 129 24.31 19.49 -11.30
C PRO A 129 24.54 19.92 -9.83
N GLU A 130 24.11 21.11 -9.44
CA GLU A 130 24.29 21.65 -8.08
C GLU A 130 23.53 20.84 -7.01
N ASP A 131 22.46 20.15 -7.41
CA ASP A 131 21.67 19.28 -6.52
C ASP A 131 22.37 17.95 -6.21
N ILE A 132 23.38 17.58 -7.01
CA ILE A 132 24.06 16.30 -6.89
C ILE A 132 25.16 16.40 -5.83
N ARG A 133 24.89 15.82 -4.67
CA ARG A 133 25.85 15.73 -3.56
C ARG A 133 26.72 14.48 -3.67
N GLU A 134 28.04 14.67 -3.72
CA GLU A 134 29.00 13.58 -3.91
C GLU A 134 28.97 12.55 -2.77
N ASP A 135 28.91 13.01 -1.52
CA ASP A 135 28.85 12.16 -0.32
C ASP A 135 27.63 11.25 -0.32
N TYR A 136 26.48 11.76 -0.79
CA TYR A 136 25.26 10.97 -0.93
C TYR A 136 25.38 9.92 -2.04
N ILE A 137 25.93 10.26 -3.20
CA ILE A 137 26.19 9.25 -4.24
C ILE A 137 27.15 8.17 -3.71
N ALA A 138 28.19 8.56 -2.98
CA ALA A 138 29.16 7.62 -2.42
C ALA A 138 28.55 6.63 -1.41
N SER A 139 27.41 6.97 -0.78
CA SER A 139 26.75 6.15 0.24
C SER A 139 25.93 4.98 -0.31
N SER A 140 25.84 4.82 -1.64
CA SER A 140 25.11 3.72 -2.29
C SER A 140 26.03 2.72 -2.99
N ARG A 141 25.58 1.46 -3.12
CA ARG A 141 26.25 0.42 -3.91
C ARG A 141 26.01 0.59 -5.42
N ALA A 142 24.87 1.17 -5.78
CA ALA A 142 24.48 1.39 -7.17
C ALA A 142 23.77 2.73 -7.41
N LEU A 143 23.85 3.19 -8.66
CA LEU A 143 23.06 4.30 -9.21
C LEU A 143 22.24 3.77 -10.39
N ALA A 144 20.92 3.82 -10.29
CA ALA A 144 19.98 3.46 -11.35
C ALA A 144 19.39 4.72 -11.97
N VAL A 145 19.53 4.88 -13.29
CA VAL A 145 19.09 6.06 -14.04
C VAL A 145 18.06 5.64 -15.08
N THR A 146 17.02 6.45 -15.27
CA THR A 146 16.06 6.27 -16.38
C THR A 146 16.34 7.26 -17.50
N GLY A 147 16.31 6.82 -18.76
CA GLY A 147 16.69 7.63 -19.92
C GLY A 147 15.82 8.85 -20.17
N THR A 148 14.61 8.93 -19.61
CA THR A 148 13.78 10.15 -19.62
C THR A 148 14.55 11.40 -19.14
N HIS A 149 15.43 11.29 -18.14
CA HIS A 149 16.20 12.46 -17.64
C HIS A 149 17.40 12.85 -18.52
N LEU A 150 17.69 12.08 -19.56
CA LEU A 150 18.69 12.44 -20.57
C LEU A 150 18.11 13.34 -21.67
N SER A 151 16.78 13.51 -21.74
CA SER A 151 16.13 14.21 -22.86
C SER A 151 16.23 15.74 -22.79
N HIS A 152 16.59 16.30 -21.63
CA HIS A 152 16.72 17.74 -21.43
C HIS A 152 18.13 18.13 -20.96
N PRO A 153 18.73 19.23 -21.45
CA PRO A 153 20.12 19.59 -21.14
C PRO A 153 20.43 19.68 -19.63
N ASN A 154 19.54 20.28 -18.84
CA ASN A 154 19.80 20.48 -17.40
C ASN A 154 19.80 19.16 -16.63
N THR A 155 18.75 18.34 -16.80
CA THR A 155 18.65 17.03 -16.13
C THR A 155 19.73 16.09 -16.63
N ARG A 156 20.10 16.16 -17.92
CA ARG A 156 21.22 15.40 -18.49
C ARG A 156 22.54 15.77 -17.83
N ALA A 157 22.81 17.05 -17.59
CA ALA A 157 24.01 17.48 -16.89
C ALA A 157 24.05 16.96 -15.44
N ALA A 158 22.91 16.95 -14.75
CA ALA A 158 22.78 16.38 -13.41
C ALA A 158 23.08 14.88 -13.39
N VAL A 159 22.49 14.12 -14.34
CA VAL A 159 22.76 12.68 -14.53
C VAL A 159 24.25 12.42 -14.74
N LEU A 160 24.90 13.17 -15.63
CA LEU A 160 26.33 12.99 -15.93
C LEU A 160 27.22 13.24 -14.71
N LYS A 161 26.91 14.27 -13.91
CA LYS A 161 27.63 14.53 -12.65
C LYS A 161 27.43 13.40 -11.63
N ALA A 162 26.22 12.85 -11.52
CA ALA A 162 25.96 11.70 -10.66
C ALA A 162 26.73 10.45 -11.13
N LEU A 163 26.83 10.21 -12.45
CA LEU A 163 27.61 9.12 -13.03
C LEU A 163 29.12 9.28 -12.81
N GLU A 164 29.62 10.52 -12.87
CA GLU A 164 31.03 10.84 -12.54
C GLU A 164 31.34 10.44 -11.09
N TYR A 165 30.51 10.86 -10.13
CA TYR A 165 30.67 10.49 -8.73
C TYR A 165 30.50 8.99 -8.50
N ALA A 166 29.51 8.37 -9.15
CA ALA A 166 29.31 6.92 -9.09
C ALA A 166 30.56 6.16 -9.56
N GLN A 167 31.15 6.57 -10.68
CA GLN A 167 32.39 5.99 -11.20
C GLN A 167 33.56 6.20 -10.23
N LYS A 168 33.74 7.42 -9.72
CA LYS A 168 34.79 7.77 -8.75
C LYS A 168 34.76 6.90 -7.50
N HIS A 169 33.55 6.55 -7.03
CA HIS A 169 33.32 5.76 -5.81
C HIS A 169 33.01 4.28 -6.07
N GLY A 170 33.20 3.80 -7.30
CA GLY A 170 33.07 2.39 -7.66
C GLY A 170 31.65 1.82 -7.55
N LEU A 171 30.61 2.64 -7.75
CA LEU A 171 29.23 2.19 -7.80
C LEU A 171 28.94 1.42 -9.09
N ARG A 172 28.05 0.43 -9.01
CA ARG A 172 27.41 -0.14 -10.21
C ARG A 172 26.46 0.88 -10.80
N ARG A 173 26.52 1.11 -12.11
CA ARG A 173 25.71 2.12 -12.82
C ARG A 173 24.75 1.41 -13.76
N ALA A 174 23.46 1.52 -13.51
CA ALA A 174 22.41 0.88 -14.30
C ALA A 174 21.59 1.92 -15.07
N LEU A 175 21.29 1.65 -16.33
CA LEU A 175 20.40 2.44 -17.17
C LEU A 175 19.17 1.61 -17.52
N ASP A 176 17.97 2.12 -17.23
CA ASP A 176 16.77 1.78 -18.01
C ASP A 176 16.63 2.82 -19.11
N ILE A 177 16.62 2.38 -20.38
CA ILE A 177 16.60 3.31 -21.52
C ILE A 177 15.34 4.20 -21.48
N ASP A 178 14.20 3.71 -20.96
CA ASP A 178 12.93 4.43 -20.74
C ASP A 178 12.67 5.52 -21.80
N TYR A 179 12.52 5.08 -23.05
CA TYR A 179 12.37 5.99 -24.18
C TYR A 179 10.90 6.40 -24.39
N ARG A 180 10.65 7.71 -24.47
CA ARG A 180 9.33 8.29 -24.72
C ARG A 180 9.44 9.42 -25.75
N PRO A 181 9.05 9.21 -27.02
CA PRO A 181 9.16 10.20 -28.09
C PRO A 181 8.70 11.62 -27.72
N VAL A 182 7.58 11.75 -26.99
CA VAL A 182 7.05 13.05 -26.54
C VAL A 182 8.01 13.83 -25.63
N LEU A 183 8.73 13.13 -24.75
CA LEU A 183 9.66 13.75 -23.80
C LEU A 183 10.98 14.16 -24.48
N TRP A 184 11.20 13.71 -25.71
CA TRP A 184 12.29 14.11 -26.61
C TRP A 184 11.83 15.11 -27.67
N GLY A 185 10.59 15.61 -27.60
CA GLY A 185 10.04 16.61 -28.51
C GLY A 185 9.75 16.09 -29.93
N LEU A 186 9.53 14.79 -30.09
CA LEU A 186 9.27 14.17 -31.40
C LEU A 186 7.78 14.09 -31.75
N THR A 187 6.90 14.38 -30.78
CA THR A 187 5.44 14.40 -30.94
C THR A 187 4.84 15.64 -30.29
N SER A 188 3.53 15.85 -30.47
CA SER A 188 2.80 16.89 -29.76
C SER A 188 2.71 16.59 -28.25
N LEU A 189 2.56 17.61 -27.40
CA LEU A 189 2.49 17.46 -25.94
C LEU A 189 1.37 16.50 -25.46
N GLY A 190 0.30 16.36 -26.23
CA GLY A 190 -0.84 15.48 -25.90
C GLY A 190 -0.62 14.01 -26.28
N ASP A 191 0.44 13.68 -27.03
CA ASP A 191 0.71 12.32 -27.49
C ASP A 191 1.74 11.63 -26.59
N GLY A 192 1.30 11.20 -25.41
CA GLY A 192 2.12 10.37 -24.53
C GLY A 192 2.05 8.86 -24.82
N GLU A 193 1.15 8.45 -25.71
CA GLU A 193 0.89 7.05 -26.04
C GLU A 193 1.93 6.44 -26.96
N THR A 194 2.41 7.21 -27.96
CA THR A 194 3.39 6.74 -28.94
C THR A 194 4.68 6.27 -28.25
N ARG A 195 5.04 5.00 -28.49
CA ARG A 195 6.20 4.34 -27.84
C ARG A 195 7.50 4.43 -28.62
N PHE A 196 7.43 4.59 -29.94
CA PHE A 196 8.63 4.59 -30.77
C PHE A 196 8.52 5.56 -31.95
N ILE A 197 9.55 6.40 -32.12
CA ILE A 197 9.83 7.18 -33.32
C ILE A 197 11.34 7.12 -33.54
N ALA A 198 11.78 6.73 -34.74
CA ALA A 198 13.20 6.75 -35.05
C ALA A 198 13.72 8.20 -35.10
N SER A 199 14.86 8.45 -34.46
CA SER A 199 15.53 9.76 -34.51
C SER A 199 17.05 9.60 -34.40
N SER A 200 17.78 10.04 -35.43
CA SER A 200 19.25 10.02 -35.42
C SER A 200 19.82 10.91 -34.32
N GLN A 201 19.20 12.07 -34.07
CA GLN A 201 19.62 12.98 -33.01
C GLN A 201 19.50 12.34 -31.62
N VAL A 202 18.37 11.68 -31.33
CA VAL A 202 18.19 10.98 -30.04
C VAL A 202 19.15 9.79 -29.95
N THR A 203 19.32 9.05 -31.04
CA THR A 203 20.28 7.93 -31.12
C THR A 203 21.68 8.40 -30.73
N GLU A 204 22.19 9.47 -31.36
CA GLU A 204 23.52 10.02 -31.07
C GLU A 204 23.66 10.47 -29.61
N GLN A 205 22.64 11.13 -29.05
CA GLN A 205 22.65 11.58 -27.66
C GLN A 205 22.68 10.42 -26.65
N LEU A 206 21.91 9.35 -26.90
CA LEU A 206 21.93 8.15 -26.07
C LEU A 206 23.30 7.45 -26.18
N GLN A 207 23.81 7.26 -27.40
CA GLN A 207 25.10 6.60 -27.66
C GLN A 207 26.28 7.27 -26.95
N GLN A 208 26.25 8.60 -26.79
CA GLN A 208 27.27 9.34 -26.03
C GLN A 208 27.37 8.93 -24.56
N VAL A 209 26.27 8.42 -23.96
CA VAL A 209 26.24 8.12 -22.53
C VAL A 209 26.35 6.63 -22.19
N LEU A 210 26.12 5.72 -23.15
CA LEU A 210 26.05 4.27 -22.90
C LEU A 210 27.31 3.69 -22.24
N ARG A 211 28.48 4.27 -22.53
CA ARG A 211 29.77 3.85 -21.95
C ARG A 211 29.92 4.09 -20.44
N HIS A 212 29.04 4.89 -19.84
CA HIS A 212 29.09 5.21 -18.42
C HIS A 212 28.37 4.17 -17.55
N PHE A 213 27.69 3.20 -18.15
CA PHE A 213 26.88 2.21 -17.45
C PHE A 213 27.53 0.82 -17.47
N ASP A 214 27.25 0.05 -16.43
CA ASP A 214 27.66 -1.35 -16.25
C ASP A 214 26.51 -2.33 -16.58
N LEU A 215 25.27 -1.84 -16.53
CA LEU A 215 24.04 -2.56 -16.87
C LEU A 215 23.13 -1.65 -17.71
N ILE A 216 22.65 -2.12 -18.85
CA ILE A 216 21.69 -1.40 -19.70
C ILE A 216 20.49 -2.31 -19.95
N VAL A 217 19.31 -1.81 -19.61
CA VAL A 217 18.05 -2.52 -19.70
C VAL A 217 17.13 -1.76 -20.65
N GLY A 218 16.44 -2.47 -21.54
CA GLY A 218 15.52 -1.86 -22.49
C GLY A 218 14.61 -2.89 -23.16
N THR A 219 13.46 -2.46 -23.68
CA THR A 219 12.67 -3.24 -24.64
C THR A 219 13.38 -3.32 -25.98
N GLU A 220 12.84 -4.11 -26.90
CA GLU A 220 13.34 -4.17 -28.27
C GLU A 220 13.36 -2.77 -28.92
N GLU A 221 12.27 -2.02 -28.80
CA GLU A 221 12.12 -0.66 -29.34
C GLU A 221 13.09 0.34 -28.67
N GLU A 222 13.33 0.19 -27.37
CA GLU A 222 14.29 1.00 -26.63
C GLU A 222 15.73 0.72 -27.08
N PHE A 223 16.06 -0.54 -27.37
CA PHE A 223 17.33 -0.86 -28.03
C PHE A 223 17.38 -0.36 -29.47
N HIS A 224 16.25 -0.34 -30.20
CA HIS A 224 16.22 0.17 -31.57
C HIS A 224 16.65 1.63 -31.64
N ILE A 225 16.14 2.48 -30.73
CA ILE A 225 16.54 3.89 -30.68
C ILE A 225 17.98 4.06 -30.19
N ALA A 226 18.44 3.25 -29.23
CA ALA A 226 19.83 3.34 -28.74
C ALA A 226 20.86 2.86 -29.80
N GLY A 227 20.51 1.86 -30.61
CA GLY A 227 21.35 1.32 -31.68
C GLY A 227 21.14 1.97 -33.05
N GLY A 228 20.10 2.79 -33.24
CA GLY A 228 19.76 3.42 -34.52
C GLY A 228 19.35 2.40 -35.61
N SER A 229 18.70 1.30 -35.22
CA SER A 229 18.26 0.22 -36.12
C SER A 229 16.97 -0.39 -35.60
N THR A 230 15.99 -0.64 -36.45
CA THR A 230 14.75 -1.34 -36.07
C THR A 230 14.87 -2.87 -36.10
N ASP A 231 16.03 -3.39 -36.53
CA ASP A 231 16.39 -4.80 -36.31
C ASP A 231 17.06 -4.94 -34.93
N THR A 232 16.43 -5.71 -34.03
CA THR A 232 16.83 -5.81 -32.60
C THR A 232 18.27 -6.30 -32.44
N LEU A 233 18.68 -7.37 -33.14
CA LEU A 233 20.04 -7.91 -33.00
C LEU A 233 21.10 -6.94 -33.55
N THR A 234 20.83 -6.29 -34.69
CA THR A 234 21.69 -5.23 -35.23
C THR A 234 21.80 -4.05 -34.26
N ALA A 235 20.69 -3.63 -33.66
CA ALA A 235 20.67 -2.54 -32.69
C ALA A 235 21.51 -2.89 -31.45
N LEU A 236 21.32 -4.10 -30.88
CA LEU A 236 22.12 -4.62 -29.77
C LEU A 236 23.61 -4.70 -30.12
N ARG A 237 23.99 -5.14 -31.32
CA ARG A 237 25.39 -5.17 -31.78
C ARG A 237 25.99 -3.77 -31.83
N ARG A 238 25.25 -2.77 -32.34
CA ARG A 238 25.70 -1.38 -32.39
C ARG A 238 25.86 -0.80 -30.99
N VAL A 239 24.95 -1.10 -30.06
CA VAL A 239 25.11 -0.73 -28.65
C VAL A 239 26.36 -1.38 -28.05
N ARG A 240 26.56 -2.68 -28.27
CA ARG A 240 27.75 -3.42 -27.79
C ARG A 240 29.08 -2.85 -28.31
N GLN A 241 29.12 -2.25 -29.49
CA GLN A 241 30.33 -1.58 -29.99
C GLN A 241 30.74 -0.35 -29.16
N LEU A 242 29.82 0.21 -28.38
CA LEU A 242 30.02 1.44 -27.61
C LEU A 242 30.24 1.19 -26.11
N THR A 243 29.90 0.01 -25.61
CA THR A 243 29.93 -0.28 -24.17
C THR A 243 30.20 -1.75 -23.85
N GLN A 244 30.81 -1.99 -22.68
CA GLN A 244 31.00 -3.31 -22.09
C GLN A 244 29.92 -3.67 -21.07
N ALA A 245 28.90 -2.83 -20.90
CA ALA A 245 27.76 -3.09 -20.01
C ALA A 245 27.08 -4.43 -20.31
N VAL A 246 26.54 -5.10 -19.31
CA VAL A 246 25.59 -6.19 -19.56
C VAL A 246 24.33 -5.61 -20.16
N LEU A 247 23.84 -6.19 -21.27
CA LEU A 247 22.59 -5.76 -21.91
C LEU A 247 21.47 -6.72 -21.51
N VAL A 248 20.35 -6.20 -21.04
CA VAL A 248 19.15 -6.97 -20.73
C VAL A 248 18.01 -6.49 -21.61
N CYS A 249 17.62 -7.32 -22.58
CA CYS A 249 16.55 -7.02 -23.53
C CYS A 249 15.22 -7.62 -23.06
N LYS A 250 14.24 -6.77 -22.75
CA LYS A 250 12.85 -7.11 -22.42
C LYS A 250 12.13 -7.47 -23.71
N ARG A 251 11.53 -8.67 -23.79
CA ARG A 251 10.89 -9.23 -24.99
C ARG A 251 9.41 -9.53 -24.77
N GLY A 252 8.73 -8.67 -24.00
CA GLY A 252 7.31 -8.81 -23.67
C GLY A 252 6.97 -10.18 -23.07
N ALA A 253 5.97 -10.85 -23.63
CA ALA A 253 5.50 -12.15 -23.16
C ALA A 253 6.54 -13.28 -23.26
N LEU A 254 7.60 -13.12 -24.07
CA LEU A 254 8.69 -14.10 -24.15
C LEU A 254 9.60 -14.07 -22.91
N GLY A 255 9.53 -13.01 -22.10
CA GLY A 255 10.43 -12.77 -20.97
C GLY A 255 11.58 -11.84 -21.36
N CYS A 256 12.82 -12.25 -21.10
CA CYS A 256 13.99 -11.42 -21.37
C CYS A 256 15.23 -12.23 -21.79
N SER A 257 16.21 -11.52 -22.35
CA SER A 257 17.51 -12.08 -22.73
C SER A 257 18.64 -11.23 -22.15
N VAL A 258 19.69 -11.89 -21.65
CA VAL A 258 20.87 -11.25 -21.05
C VAL A 258 22.07 -11.46 -21.96
N PHE A 259 22.83 -10.40 -22.20
CA PHE A 259 24.03 -10.40 -23.02
C PHE A 259 25.21 -9.84 -22.24
N GLU A 260 26.04 -10.73 -21.70
CA GLU A 260 27.26 -10.37 -20.96
C GLU A 260 28.44 -10.04 -21.89
N GLY A 261 28.38 -10.47 -23.15
CA GLY A 261 29.45 -10.29 -24.13
C GLY A 261 28.92 -10.07 -25.55
N ASN A 262 29.51 -10.78 -26.52
CA ASN A 262 29.15 -10.68 -27.93
C ASN A 262 27.67 -11.01 -28.15
N ILE A 263 27.05 -10.30 -29.11
CA ILE A 263 25.66 -10.51 -29.49
C ILE A 263 25.62 -11.53 -30.63
N ALA A 264 24.84 -12.59 -30.47
CA ALA A 264 24.72 -13.66 -31.45
C ALA A 264 24.18 -13.16 -32.80
N ASP A 265 24.44 -13.95 -33.86
CA ASP A 265 23.93 -13.65 -35.19
C ASP A 265 22.44 -13.95 -35.34
N ASP A 266 21.92 -14.88 -34.54
CA ASP A 266 20.57 -15.41 -34.62
C ASP A 266 19.94 -15.62 -33.23
N TRP A 267 18.64 -15.39 -33.10
CA TRP A 267 17.89 -15.52 -31.85
C TRP A 267 17.85 -16.96 -31.29
N SER A 268 17.96 -17.99 -32.14
CA SER A 268 18.02 -19.40 -31.70
C SER A 268 19.23 -19.71 -30.82
N GLN A 269 20.26 -18.86 -30.87
CA GLN A 269 21.48 -18.99 -30.06
C GLN A 269 21.41 -18.16 -28.77
N VAL A 270 20.35 -17.38 -28.58
CA VAL A 270 20.19 -16.49 -27.42
C VAL A 270 19.34 -17.18 -26.36
N LYS A 271 19.88 -17.32 -25.15
CA LYS A 271 19.10 -17.84 -24.00
C LYS A 271 17.94 -16.90 -23.72
N ILE A 272 16.75 -17.48 -23.62
CA ILE A 272 15.54 -16.78 -23.16
C ILE A 272 15.31 -17.18 -21.70
N HIS A 273 15.19 -16.19 -20.84
CA HIS A 273 14.66 -16.35 -19.50
C HIS A 273 13.16 -16.12 -19.60
N SER A 274 12.40 -17.22 -19.57
CA SER A 274 10.96 -17.21 -19.86
C SER A 274 10.18 -16.36 -18.86
N GLY A 275 9.19 -15.64 -19.38
CA GLY A 275 8.25 -14.84 -18.60
C GLY A 275 7.14 -15.66 -17.94
N VAL A 276 6.37 -14.99 -17.09
CA VAL A 276 5.13 -15.52 -16.51
C VAL A 276 3.95 -15.13 -17.41
N ARG A 277 3.00 -16.04 -17.60
CA ARG A 277 1.76 -15.75 -18.33
C ARG A 277 0.70 -15.19 -17.37
N VAL A 278 0.19 -14.01 -17.69
CA VAL A 278 -0.92 -13.33 -17.00
C VAL A 278 -1.88 -12.74 -18.02
N ASP A 279 -3.14 -12.50 -17.63
CA ASP A 279 -4.01 -11.65 -18.44
C ASP A 279 -3.62 -10.19 -18.20
N VAL A 280 -3.33 -9.48 -19.29
CA VAL A 280 -2.94 -8.07 -19.24
C VAL A 280 -4.19 -7.23 -18.99
N LEU A 281 -4.19 -6.52 -17.86
CA LEU A 281 -5.10 -5.43 -17.55
C LEU A 281 -4.47 -4.09 -17.95
N ASN A 282 -3.19 -3.91 -17.67
CA ASN A 282 -2.47 -2.65 -17.88
C ASN A 282 -0.99 -2.91 -18.18
N VAL A 283 -0.45 -2.44 -19.31
CA VAL A 283 0.98 -2.65 -19.63
C VAL A 283 1.92 -1.61 -18.99
N LEU A 284 1.37 -0.53 -18.44
CA LEU A 284 2.14 0.54 -17.82
C LEU A 284 2.80 0.04 -16.53
N GLY A 285 4.09 0.36 -16.37
CA GLY A 285 4.83 0.01 -15.17
C GLY A 285 5.51 -1.36 -15.17
N ALA A 286 5.24 -2.21 -16.19
CA ALA A 286 5.86 -3.52 -16.33
C ALA A 286 7.40 -3.42 -16.35
N GLY A 287 7.93 -2.43 -17.07
CA GLY A 287 9.37 -2.18 -17.17
C GLY A 287 10.00 -1.76 -15.84
N ASP A 288 9.34 -0.88 -15.09
CA ASP A 288 9.83 -0.40 -13.78
C ASP A 288 9.82 -1.53 -12.74
N ALA A 289 8.78 -2.37 -12.75
CA ALA A 289 8.66 -3.54 -11.89
C ALA A 289 9.69 -4.61 -12.26
N PHE A 290 9.89 -4.84 -13.57
CA PHE A 290 10.95 -5.71 -14.08
C PHE A 290 12.32 -5.23 -13.60
N MET A 291 12.62 -3.94 -13.75
CA MET A 291 13.88 -3.35 -13.31
C MET A 291 14.07 -3.52 -11.80
N SER A 292 13.01 -3.36 -11.01
CA SER A 292 13.05 -3.57 -9.56
C SER A 292 13.40 -5.00 -9.17
N GLY A 293 12.75 -5.99 -9.80
CA GLY A 293 13.07 -7.42 -9.60
C GLY A 293 14.47 -7.80 -10.08
N LEU A 294 14.90 -7.24 -11.22
CA LEU A 294 16.24 -7.45 -11.76
C LEU A 294 17.30 -6.93 -10.78
N LEU A 295 17.13 -5.70 -10.27
CA LEU A 295 18.05 -5.08 -9.33
C LEU A 295 18.13 -5.85 -8.00
N ARG A 296 17.03 -6.46 -7.53
CA ARG A 296 17.06 -7.35 -6.36
C ARG A 296 18.08 -8.46 -6.53
N GLY A 297 18.04 -9.20 -7.65
CA GLY A 297 18.99 -10.28 -7.89
C GLY A 297 20.39 -9.77 -8.24
N TYR A 298 20.48 -8.77 -9.13
CA TYR A 298 21.73 -8.21 -9.62
C TYR A 298 22.57 -7.59 -8.51
N LEU A 299 21.96 -6.84 -7.58
CA LEU A 299 22.69 -6.22 -6.48
C LEU A 299 23.03 -7.22 -5.37
N ASN A 300 22.33 -8.35 -5.25
CA ASN A 300 22.68 -9.41 -4.31
C ASN A 300 23.64 -10.46 -4.89
N ASP A 301 24.20 -10.19 -6.08
CA ASP A 301 25.12 -11.10 -6.78
C ASP A 301 24.53 -12.50 -7.01
N GLU A 302 23.20 -12.57 -7.14
CA GLU A 302 22.49 -13.78 -7.54
C GLU A 302 22.70 -14.06 -9.04
N SER A 303 22.47 -15.30 -9.48
CA SER A 303 22.64 -15.67 -10.88
C SER A 303 21.67 -14.89 -11.79
N TRP A 304 22.04 -14.68 -13.06
CA TRP A 304 21.11 -14.11 -14.05
C TRP A 304 19.81 -14.90 -14.19
N GLU A 305 19.84 -16.20 -13.94
CA GLU A 305 18.63 -17.01 -13.92
C GLU A 305 17.65 -16.54 -12.85
N GLN A 306 18.14 -16.34 -11.62
CA GLN A 306 17.31 -15.90 -10.52
C GLN A 306 16.93 -14.41 -10.62
N ALA A 307 17.87 -13.55 -11.03
CA ALA A 307 17.59 -12.12 -11.24
C ALA A 307 16.51 -11.90 -12.32
N CYS A 308 16.61 -12.61 -13.45
CA CYS A 308 15.59 -12.56 -14.50
C CYS A 308 14.26 -13.19 -14.06
N ARG A 309 14.29 -14.22 -13.20
CA ARG A 309 13.08 -14.82 -12.63
C ARG A 309 12.31 -13.82 -11.76
N TYR A 310 12.99 -13.08 -10.88
CA TYR A 310 12.37 -11.96 -10.16
C TYR A 310 11.84 -10.90 -11.13
N ALA A 311 12.65 -10.46 -12.08
CA ALA A 311 12.31 -9.40 -13.02
C ALA A 311 11.04 -9.73 -13.83
N ASN A 312 11.00 -10.91 -14.44
CA ASN A 312 9.86 -11.39 -15.22
C ASN A 312 8.60 -11.51 -14.38
N ALA A 313 8.70 -12.08 -13.17
CA ALA A 313 7.55 -12.24 -12.28
C ALA A 313 7.02 -10.88 -11.77
N CYS A 314 7.88 -9.94 -11.39
CA CYS A 314 7.47 -8.59 -11.03
C CYS A 314 6.76 -7.87 -12.19
N GLY A 315 7.35 -7.93 -13.39
CA GLY A 315 6.76 -7.33 -14.59
C GLY A 315 5.37 -7.92 -14.90
N ALA A 316 5.23 -9.24 -14.82
CA ALA A 316 3.97 -9.92 -15.09
C ALA A 316 2.89 -9.60 -14.03
N LEU A 317 3.22 -9.62 -12.74
CA LEU A 317 2.24 -9.38 -11.67
C LEU A 317 1.68 -7.94 -11.69
N VAL A 318 2.49 -6.96 -12.09
CA VAL A 318 2.01 -5.58 -12.24
C VAL A 318 1.02 -5.46 -13.38
N VAL A 319 1.26 -6.12 -14.52
CA VAL A 319 0.39 -5.91 -15.68
C VAL A 319 -1.00 -6.53 -15.53
N SER A 320 -1.21 -7.39 -14.53
CA SER A 320 -2.53 -7.92 -14.19
C SER A 320 -3.35 -7.04 -13.25
N ARG A 321 -2.84 -5.86 -12.86
CA ARG A 321 -3.47 -4.96 -11.88
C ARG A 321 -3.60 -3.54 -12.45
N HIS A 322 -4.41 -2.73 -11.77
CA HIS A 322 -4.81 -1.41 -12.28
C HIS A 322 -3.65 -0.39 -12.29
N GLY A 323 -2.93 -0.22 -11.17
CA GLY A 323 -1.85 0.78 -11.05
C GLY A 323 -0.46 0.23 -11.38
N CYS A 324 0.57 1.09 -11.28
CA CYS A 324 1.98 0.70 -11.38
C CYS A 324 2.60 0.43 -10.00
N ALA A 325 3.07 1.46 -9.29
CA ALA A 325 3.70 1.32 -7.97
C ALA A 325 2.87 0.50 -6.96
N PRO A 326 1.57 0.80 -6.72
CA PRO A 326 0.79 0.03 -5.75
C PRO A 326 0.53 -1.42 -6.17
N ALA A 327 0.67 -1.76 -7.46
CA ALA A 327 0.46 -3.11 -7.98
C ALA A 327 1.70 -3.99 -7.89
N MET A 328 2.88 -3.40 -7.66
CA MET A 328 4.13 -4.15 -7.58
C MET A 328 4.06 -5.16 -6.44
N PRO A 329 4.49 -6.41 -6.66
CA PRO A 329 4.43 -7.41 -5.63
C PRO A 329 5.41 -7.07 -4.51
N THR A 330 5.02 -7.31 -3.25
CA THR A 330 5.98 -7.23 -2.14
C THR A 330 6.96 -8.41 -2.21
N LYS A 331 8.07 -8.34 -1.46
CA LYS A 331 9.00 -9.47 -1.36
C LYS A 331 8.29 -10.76 -0.95
N LYS A 332 7.41 -10.69 0.05
CA LYS A 332 6.69 -11.86 0.58
C LYS A 332 5.72 -12.45 -0.45
N GLU A 333 4.98 -11.60 -1.15
CA GLU A 333 4.08 -12.00 -2.23
C GLU A 333 4.86 -12.66 -3.39
N LEU A 334 5.96 -12.03 -3.83
CA LEU A 334 6.78 -12.56 -4.92
C LEU A 334 7.41 -13.90 -4.55
N ASP A 335 7.95 -14.02 -3.34
CA ASP A 335 8.59 -15.26 -2.88
C ASP A 335 7.57 -16.40 -2.76
N ASP A 336 6.34 -16.12 -2.29
CA ASP A 336 5.24 -17.11 -2.25
C ASP A 336 4.85 -17.55 -3.66
N TYR A 337 4.72 -16.62 -4.60
CA TYR A 337 4.45 -16.92 -6.00
C TYR A 337 5.54 -17.82 -6.59
N LEU A 338 6.82 -17.43 -6.46
CA LEU A 338 7.94 -18.18 -7.02
C LEU A 338 8.09 -19.57 -6.40
N ALA A 339 7.73 -19.76 -5.12
CA ALA A 339 7.72 -21.08 -4.50
C ALA A 339 6.67 -22.02 -5.10
N ARG A 340 5.60 -21.48 -5.69
CA ARG A 340 4.44 -22.20 -6.22
C ARG A 340 4.23 -22.02 -7.72
N GLU A 341 5.16 -21.39 -8.44
CA GLU A 341 4.94 -20.86 -9.81
C GLU A 341 4.45 -21.92 -10.81
N GLN A 342 4.87 -23.19 -10.64
CA GLN A 342 4.45 -24.30 -11.50
C GLN A 342 2.97 -24.66 -11.34
N SER A 343 2.39 -24.40 -10.15
CA SER A 343 0.98 -24.66 -9.83
C SER A 343 0.07 -23.47 -10.12
N ILE A 344 0.64 -22.27 -10.33
CA ILE A 344 -0.10 -21.03 -10.52
C ILE A 344 0.03 -20.58 -11.96
N THR A 345 -0.96 -20.98 -12.77
CA THR A 345 -1.05 -20.55 -14.18
C THR A 345 -1.68 -19.17 -14.34
N ARG A 346 -2.41 -18.70 -13.32
CA ARG A 346 -3.14 -17.42 -13.30
C ARG A 346 -2.93 -16.68 -11.98
N PRO A 347 -1.76 -16.05 -11.79
CA PRO A 347 -1.44 -15.33 -10.55
C PRO A 347 -2.46 -14.24 -10.19
N ASP A 348 -3.06 -13.62 -11.21
CA ASP A 348 -4.10 -12.60 -11.08
C ASP A 348 -5.41 -13.12 -10.46
N LYS A 349 -5.64 -14.43 -10.52
CA LYS A 349 -6.82 -15.11 -9.96
C LYS A 349 -6.51 -15.97 -8.73
N ASP A 350 -5.25 -16.06 -8.31
CA ASP A 350 -4.86 -16.83 -7.12
C ASP A 350 -5.33 -16.08 -5.86
N PRO A 351 -6.28 -16.64 -5.08
CA PRO A 351 -6.83 -15.94 -3.92
C PRO A 351 -5.76 -15.63 -2.87
N ARG A 352 -4.78 -16.52 -2.72
CA ARG A 352 -3.69 -16.35 -1.76
C ARG A 352 -2.75 -15.20 -2.16
N LEU A 353 -2.38 -15.08 -3.43
CA LEU A 353 -1.56 -13.96 -3.90
C LEU A 353 -2.30 -12.63 -3.79
N ASN A 354 -3.59 -12.60 -4.14
CA ASN A 354 -4.39 -11.39 -4.00
C ASN A 354 -4.57 -10.97 -2.53
N HIS A 355 -4.75 -11.94 -1.62
CA HIS A 355 -4.72 -11.68 -0.18
C HIS A 355 -3.36 -11.16 0.27
N LEU A 356 -2.27 -11.86 -0.06
CA LEU A 356 -0.91 -11.44 0.28
C LEU A 356 -0.60 -10.03 -0.22
N HIS A 357 -0.99 -9.70 -1.45
CA HIS A 357 -0.83 -8.36 -2.00
C HIS A 357 -1.54 -7.31 -1.13
N ARG A 358 -2.82 -7.53 -0.82
CA ARG A 358 -3.61 -6.64 0.02
C ARG A 358 -2.99 -6.44 1.40
N VAL A 359 -2.61 -7.52 2.07
CA VAL A 359 -2.21 -7.47 3.49
C VAL A 359 -0.76 -7.05 3.69
N THR A 360 0.12 -7.31 2.72
CA THR A 360 1.54 -6.93 2.80
C THR A 360 1.83 -5.52 2.30
N THR A 361 0.85 -4.87 1.65
CA THR A 361 0.93 -3.46 1.20
C THR A 361 0.23 -2.48 2.14
N ARG A 362 -0.32 -2.95 3.27
CA ARG A 362 -0.94 -2.11 4.30
C ARG A 362 0.04 -1.06 4.83
N LYS A 363 -0.46 0.15 5.08
CA LYS A 363 0.35 1.34 5.38
C LYS A 363 0.62 1.55 6.87
N GLN A 364 -0.25 1.05 7.75
CA GLN A 364 -0.19 1.25 9.20
C GLN A 364 0.05 -0.06 9.95
N HIS A 365 0.81 0.01 11.03
CA HIS A 365 1.06 -1.09 11.95
C HIS A 365 0.49 -0.76 13.34
N TRP A 366 -0.24 -1.70 13.94
CA TRP A 366 -0.95 -1.52 15.21
C TRP A 366 -0.52 -2.61 16.21
N PRO A 367 0.63 -2.44 16.88
CA PRO A 367 1.13 -3.43 17.84
C PRO A 367 0.27 -3.50 19.11
N GLU A 368 -0.37 -2.38 19.46
CA GLU A 368 -1.35 -2.20 20.53
C GLU A 368 -2.48 -1.34 19.96
N LEU A 369 -3.73 -1.59 20.34
CA LEU A 369 -4.85 -0.78 19.87
C LEU A 369 -5.95 -0.64 20.94
N CYS A 370 -6.02 0.52 21.58
CA CYS A 370 -7.06 0.86 22.55
C CYS A 370 -8.11 1.77 21.90
N VAL A 371 -9.32 1.26 21.67
CA VAL A 371 -10.37 1.97 20.93
C VAL A 371 -11.50 2.39 21.86
N PHE A 372 -11.86 3.68 21.81
CA PHE A 372 -13.05 4.19 22.47
C PHE A 372 -14.24 4.15 21.50
N ALA A 373 -15.20 3.26 21.77
CA ALA A 373 -16.34 3.03 20.90
C ALA A 373 -17.58 3.84 21.30
N PHE A 374 -17.96 4.82 20.49
CA PHE A 374 -19.19 5.59 20.67
C PHE A 374 -20.05 5.60 19.39
N ASP A 375 -19.94 4.55 18.58
CA ASP A 375 -20.73 4.25 17.36
C ASP A 375 -22.19 3.85 17.65
N HIS A 376 -22.59 3.93 18.92
CA HIS A 376 -23.91 3.53 19.39
C HIS A 376 -24.94 4.56 18.92
N ARG A 377 -25.97 4.07 18.21
CA ARG A 377 -27.07 4.88 17.68
C ARG A 377 -28.29 4.72 18.57
N LYS A 378 -28.88 3.52 18.56
CA LYS A 378 -30.07 3.17 19.35
C LYS A 378 -29.92 3.52 20.84
N GLN A 379 -28.80 3.15 21.48
CA GLN A 379 -28.63 3.37 22.92
C GLN A 379 -28.51 4.85 23.29
N LEU A 380 -27.94 5.69 22.43
CA LEU A 380 -27.89 7.14 22.69
C LEU A 380 -29.24 7.80 22.49
N VAL A 381 -30.04 7.33 21.52
CA VAL A 381 -31.44 7.73 21.36
C VAL A 381 -32.28 7.31 22.56
N ASP A 382 -32.11 6.08 23.05
CA ASP A 382 -32.78 5.58 24.25
C ASP A 382 -32.45 6.44 25.48
N ILE A 383 -31.16 6.76 25.70
CA ILE A 383 -30.73 7.65 26.80
C ILE A 383 -31.35 9.05 26.64
N ALA A 384 -31.33 9.62 25.45
CA ALA A 384 -31.90 10.94 25.19
C ALA A 384 -33.41 10.97 25.51
N ASN A 385 -34.15 9.95 25.05
CA ASN A 385 -35.57 9.80 25.33
C ASN A 385 -35.85 9.64 26.84
N GLU A 386 -35.04 8.83 27.55
CA GLU A 386 -35.18 8.59 28.99
C GLU A 386 -35.03 9.87 29.83
N VAL A 387 -34.16 10.80 29.41
CA VAL A 387 -33.94 12.08 30.12
C VAL A 387 -34.70 13.25 29.50
N GLY A 388 -35.49 13.03 28.45
CA GLY A 388 -36.26 14.07 27.76
C GLY A 388 -35.41 15.04 26.91
N ALA A 389 -34.21 14.63 26.50
CA ALA A 389 -33.33 15.42 25.61
C ALA A 389 -33.67 15.19 24.12
N SER A 390 -33.33 16.17 23.28
CA SER A 390 -33.49 16.04 21.82
C SER A 390 -32.38 15.17 21.22
N GLU A 391 -32.71 14.33 20.23
CA GLU A 391 -31.70 13.59 19.45
C GLU A 391 -30.67 14.51 18.76
N SER A 392 -31.01 15.78 18.51
CA SER A 392 -30.08 16.78 17.99
C SER A 392 -28.90 17.08 18.93
N ALA A 393 -28.98 16.68 20.20
CA ALA A 393 -27.87 16.79 21.15
C ALA A 393 -26.85 15.65 21.03
N ILE A 394 -27.15 14.57 20.29
CA ILE A 394 -26.26 13.41 20.14
C ILE A 394 -24.99 13.75 19.33
N PRO A 395 -25.04 14.49 18.19
CA PRO A 395 -23.82 14.85 17.48
C PRO A 395 -22.85 15.73 18.31
N PRO A 396 -23.30 16.81 19.00
CA PRO A 396 -22.43 17.56 19.93
C PRO A 396 -21.85 16.68 21.04
N LEU A 397 -22.66 15.78 21.62
CA LEU A 397 -22.19 14.81 22.61
C LEU A 397 -21.01 13.99 22.06
N LYS A 398 -21.10 13.47 20.83
CA LYS A 398 -20.00 12.66 20.23
C LYS A 398 -18.72 13.46 20.01
N MET A 399 -18.80 14.76 19.76
CA MET A 399 -17.61 15.62 19.72
C MET A 399 -16.95 15.74 21.10
N LEU A 400 -17.74 15.85 22.17
CA LEU A 400 -17.21 15.86 23.55
C LEU A 400 -16.60 14.51 23.93
N LEU A 401 -17.19 13.40 23.48
CA LEU A 401 -16.61 12.06 23.68
C LEU A 401 -15.27 11.91 22.93
N LEU A 402 -15.16 12.41 21.69
CA LEU A 402 -13.91 12.43 20.94
C LEU A 402 -12.83 13.25 21.66
N GLU A 403 -13.19 14.41 22.22
CA GLU A 403 -12.24 15.23 22.98
C GLU A 403 -11.77 14.51 24.25
N GLY A 404 -12.67 13.85 25.00
CA GLY A 404 -12.31 12.97 26.11
C GLY A 404 -11.36 11.84 25.69
N ALA A 405 -11.58 11.25 24.50
CA ALA A 405 -10.72 10.23 23.92
C ALA A 405 -9.30 10.78 23.65
N ARG A 406 -9.20 11.96 23.02
CA ARG A 406 -7.93 12.62 22.69
C ARG A 406 -7.10 12.93 23.91
N GLN A 407 -7.72 13.52 24.94
CA GLN A 407 -7.02 13.85 26.18
C GLN A 407 -6.50 12.60 26.89
N ALA A 408 -7.31 11.53 26.96
CA ALA A 408 -6.89 10.27 27.56
C ALA A 408 -5.75 9.59 26.77
N ALA A 409 -5.84 9.57 25.43
CA ALA A 409 -4.82 8.98 24.58
C ALA A 409 -3.49 9.75 24.68
N LEU A 410 -3.54 11.09 24.75
CA LEU A 410 -2.38 11.93 24.96
C LEU A 410 -1.72 11.67 26.32
N GLU A 411 -2.51 11.66 27.40
CA GLU A 411 -2.02 11.37 28.77
C GLU A 411 -1.46 9.94 28.90
N ALA A 412 -2.00 8.99 28.12
CA ALA A 412 -1.54 7.62 28.09
C ALA A 412 -0.33 7.37 27.17
N GLY A 413 0.08 8.32 26.33
CA GLY A 413 1.11 8.09 25.32
C GLY A 413 0.67 7.07 24.25
N LEU A 414 -0.59 7.13 23.81
CA LEU A 414 -1.20 6.24 22.82
C LEU A 414 -1.38 6.90 21.44
N GLN A 415 -0.62 7.95 21.11
CA GLN A 415 -0.87 8.76 19.90
C GLN A 415 -0.91 7.94 18.60
N ASN A 416 -0.19 6.80 18.54
CA ASN A 416 -0.15 5.89 17.39
C ASN A 416 -0.82 4.53 17.65
N ASN A 417 -1.50 4.35 18.79
CA ASN A 417 -2.11 3.08 19.23
C ASN A 417 -3.53 3.29 19.80
N SER A 418 -4.15 4.44 19.53
CA SER A 418 -5.52 4.75 19.94
C SER A 418 -6.45 4.79 18.73
N GLY A 419 -7.73 4.56 18.98
CA GLY A 419 -8.75 4.65 17.95
C GLY A 419 -10.11 5.02 18.50
N ILE A 420 -11.03 5.27 17.57
CA ILE A 420 -12.45 5.46 17.87
C ILE A 420 -13.32 4.51 17.04
N LEU A 421 -14.51 4.19 17.55
CA LEU A 421 -15.64 3.77 16.71
C LEU A 421 -16.69 4.88 16.71
N ALA A 422 -17.05 5.38 15.54
CA ALA A 422 -18.07 6.41 15.36
C ALA A 422 -18.94 6.11 14.12
N ASP A 423 -20.25 6.33 14.22
CA ASP A 423 -21.22 6.05 13.17
C ASP A 423 -21.42 7.22 12.21
N THR A 424 -21.99 6.93 11.04
CA THR A 424 -22.38 7.94 10.05
C THR A 424 -23.50 8.83 10.56
N THR A 425 -24.51 8.26 11.22
CA THR A 425 -25.79 8.93 11.52
C THR A 425 -25.62 10.12 12.46
N PHE A 426 -24.86 9.95 13.56
CA PHE A 426 -24.61 11.01 14.54
C PHE A 426 -23.13 11.39 14.67
N GLY A 427 -22.21 10.53 14.21
CA GLY A 427 -20.77 10.69 14.39
C GLY A 427 -20.01 11.32 13.21
N GLN A 428 -20.68 11.75 12.14
CA GLN A 428 -20.01 12.26 10.93
C GLN A 428 -19.03 13.42 11.20
N GLN A 429 -19.36 14.32 12.13
CA GLN A 429 -18.46 15.42 12.50
C GLN A 429 -17.20 14.90 13.20
N ALA A 430 -17.34 13.93 14.10
CA ALA A 430 -16.22 13.29 14.79
C ALA A 430 -15.32 12.54 13.80
N LEU A 431 -15.92 11.80 12.84
CA LEU A 431 -15.21 11.12 11.76
C LEU A 431 -14.40 12.11 10.92
N ASN A 432 -15.00 13.22 10.49
CA ASN A 432 -14.32 14.25 9.69
C ASN A 432 -13.16 14.90 10.44
N ASP A 433 -13.34 15.18 11.72
CA ASP A 433 -12.32 15.80 12.56
C ASP A 433 -11.10 14.88 12.71
N VAL A 434 -11.30 13.61 13.08
CA VAL A 434 -10.19 12.69 13.37
C VAL A 434 -9.45 12.18 12.11
N THR A 435 -10.08 12.27 10.93
CA THR A 435 -9.49 11.86 9.64
C THR A 435 -8.19 12.64 9.38
N GLY A 436 -7.13 11.94 8.98
CA GLY A 436 -5.79 12.48 8.69
C GLY A 436 -4.89 12.66 9.92
N GLN A 437 -5.37 12.33 11.13
CA GLN A 437 -4.61 12.50 12.38
C GLN A 437 -3.84 11.25 12.82
N GLY A 438 -3.86 10.17 12.02
CA GLY A 438 -3.13 8.93 12.33
C GLY A 438 -3.81 8.03 13.36
N TRP A 439 -5.07 8.27 13.70
CA TRP A 439 -5.87 7.41 14.57
C TRP A 439 -6.43 6.20 13.83
N TRP A 440 -6.70 5.12 14.57
CA TRP A 440 -7.53 4.03 14.04
C TRP A 440 -9.00 4.44 14.09
N ILE A 441 -9.71 4.40 12.96
CA ILE A 441 -11.09 4.90 12.88
C ILE A 441 -11.95 3.78 12.34
N GLY A 442 -12.81 3.18 13.16
CA GLY A 442 -13.80 2.23 12.66
C GLY A 442 -15.20 2.84 12.57
N ARG A 443 -15.93 2.45 11.54
CA ARG A 443 -17.24 2.99 11.18
C ARG A 443 -18.23 1.85 10.96
N PRO A 444 -19.30 1.73 11.75
CA PRO A 444 -20.28 0.65 11.61
C PRO A 444 -21.04 0.77 10.29
N VAL A 445 -21.37 -0.38 9.72
CA VAL A 445 -22.24 -0.48 8.53
C VAL A 445 -23.56 -1.18 8.83
N GLU A 446 -23.62 -1.95 9.92
CA GLU A 446 -24.83 -2.68 10.28
C GLU A 446 -25.94 -1.77 10.83
N MET A 447 -27.18 -2.15 10.58
CA MET A 447 -28.37 -1.63 11.23
C MET A 447 -28.38 -2.06 12.70
N PRO A 448 -28.48 -1.13 13.68
CA PRO A 448 -28.43 -1.49 15.10
C PRO A 448 -29.42 -2.58 15.50
N GLY A 449 -28.92 -3.70 16.02
CA GLY A 449 -29.76 -4.79 16.54
C GLY A 449 -30.41 -5.67 15.48
N SER A 450 -30.06 -5.55 14.19
CA SER A 450 -30.62 -6.40 13.15
C SER A 450 -30.20 -7.86 13.31
N TYR A 451 -31.18 -8.76 13.29
CA TYR A 451 -30.99 -10.21 13.24
C TYR A 451 -32.13 -10.83 12.40
N PRO A 452 -31.87 -11.36 11.20
CA PRO A 452 -30.57 -11.42 10.49
C PRO A 452 -29.94 -10.03 10.23
N LEU A 453 -28.63 -10.02 9.98
CA LEU A 453 -27.83 -8.83 9.66
C LEU A 453 -28.47 -8.00 8.51
N LYS A 454 -28.53 -6.68 8.70
CA LYS A 454 -28.90 -5.70 7.66
C LYS A 454 -27.93 -4.53 7.68
N LEU A 455 -27.74 -3.86 6.54
CA LEU A 455 -26.93 -2.65 6.43
C LEU A 455 -27.78 -1.38 6.62
N GLU A 456 -27.25 -0.36 7.30
CA GLU A 456 -27.99 0.86 7.64
C GLU A 456 -28.26 1.76 6.41
N HIS A 457 -27.26 1.92 5.53
CA HIS A 457 -27.30 2.89 4.43
C HIS A 457 -27.31 2.24 3.04
N GLY A 458 -27.84 1.01 2.93
CA GLY A 458 -27.97 0.29 1.67
C GLY A 458 -26.72 -0.47 1.26
N ASP A 459 -26.47 -0.55 -0.05
CA ASP A 459 -25.37 -1.30 -0.66
C ASP A 459 -24.00 -0.81 -0.16
N ILE A 460 -23.16 -1.73 0.29
CA ILE A 460 -21.85 -1.38 0.88
C ILE A 460 -20.87 -0.86 -0.17
N GLY A 461 -20.88 -1.40 -1.39
CA GLY A 461 -19.96 -0.99 -2.46
C GLY A 461 -20.11 0.49 -2.80
N SER A 462 -21.35 0.97 -2.91
CA SER A 462 -21.67 2.38 -3.19
C SER A 462 -21.25 3.33 -2.08
N GLN A 463 -21.29 2.89 -0.81
CA GLN A 463 -20.89 3.71 0.33
C GLN A 463 -19.38 3.95 0.36
N LEU A 464 -18.58 2.88 0.18
CA LEU A 464 -17.13 2.92 0.33
C LEU A 464 -16.41 3.82 -0.69
N VAL A 465 -17.03 4.12 -1.82
CA VAL A 465 -16.49 5.07 -2.81
C VAL A 465 -16.23 6.45 -2.21
N SER A 466 -17.04 6.85 -1.22
CA SER A 466 -16.96 8.18 -0.59
C SER A 466 -16.17 8.20 0.72
N TRP A 467 -15.73 7.04 1.21
CA TRP A 467 -15.06 6.94 2.50
C TRP A 467 -13.56 7.26 2.38
N PRO A 468 -12.96 7.93 3.36
CA PRO A 468 -11.51 8.01 3.46
C PRO A 468 -10.90 6.61 3.62
N GLN A 469 -9.86 6.32 2.85
CA GLN A 469 -9.20 5.00 2.81
C GLN A 469 -8.73 4.50 4.19
N GLU A 470 -8.44 5.40 5.12
CA GLU A 470 -7.96 5.06 6.46
C GLU A 470 -9.08 4.65 7.43
N HIS A 471 -10.35 4.74 7.03
CA HIS A 471 -11.47 4.26 7.82
C HIS A 471 -11.57 2.74 7.71
N VAL A 472 -11.96 2.09 8.81
CA VAL A 472 -12.15 0.64 8.92
C VAL A 472 -13.64 0.35 8.91
N VAL A 473 -14.06 -0.53 8.02
CA VAL A 473 -15.44 -1.01 7.98
C VAL A 473 -15.66 -1.88 9.20
N LYS A 474 -16.56 -1.47 10.09
CA LYS A 474 -16.97 -2.30 11.22
C LYS A 474 -18.32 -2.94 10.89
N CYS A 475 -18.39 -4.26 11.00
CA CYS A 475 -19.62 -5.01 10.77
C CYS A 475 -19.92 -5.87 12.00
N LEU A 476 -21.00 -5.58 12.72
CA LEU A 476 -21.46 -6.41 13.83
C LEU A 476 -22.52 -7.39 13.35
N VAL A 477 -22.33 -8.68 13.65
CA VAL A 477 -23.30 -9.74 13.41
C VAL A 477 -23.69 -10.45 14.72
N PHE A 478 -24.99 -10.73 14.85
CA PHE A 478 -25.48 -11.68 15.86
C PHE A 478 -25.51 -13.08 15.23
N TYR A 479 -24.54 -13.93 15.55
CA TYR A 479 -24.34 -15.19 14.85
C TYR A 479 -24.24 -16.36 15.83
N HIS A 480 -25.05 -17.40 15.62
CA HIS A 480 -24.97 -18.65 16.38
C HIS A 480 -24.85 -19.87 15.44
N PRO A 481 -23.91 -20.82 15.68
CA PRO A 481 -23.76 -22.00 14.81
C PRO A 481 -25.00 -22.89 14.73
N LEU A 482 -25.85 -22.85 15.76
CA LEU A 482 -27.12 -23.61 15.83
C LEU A 482 -28.33 -22.84 15.27
N ASP A 483 -28.14 -21.64 14.72
CA ASP A 483 -29.23 -20.95 14.04
C ASP A 483 -29.76 -21.75 12.85
N ALA A 484 -31.03 -21.50 12.50
CA ALA A 484 -31.64 -22.06 11.31
C ALA A 484 -30.74 -21.82 10.09
N GLU A 485 -30.59 -22.84 9.25
CA GLU A 485 -29.67 -22.78 8.10
C GLU A 485 -29.93 -21.57 7.21
N SER A 486 -31.20 -21.21 6.99
CA SER A 486 -31.55 -20.02 6.21
C SER A 486 -31.02 -18.72 6.82
N VAL A 487 -31.07 -18.58 8.16
CA VAL A 487 -30.54 -17.41 8.87
C VAL A 487 -29.01 -17.38 8.77
N ARG A 488 -28.34 -18.52 8.95
CA ARG A 488 -26.88 -18.59 8.81
C ARG A 488 -26.42 -18.23 7.40
N LEU A 489 -27.04 -18.81 6.37
CA LEU A 489 -26.69 -18.53 4.98
C LEU A 489 -26.95 -17.08 4.58
N GLU A 490 -28.04 -16.46 5.06
CA GLU A 490 -28.33 -15.04 4.81
C GLU A 490 -27.26 -14.13 5.42
N GLN A 491 -26.83 -14.40 6.66
CA GLN A 491 -25.78 -13.63 7.32
C GLN A 491 -24.40 -13.86 6.69
N GLU A 492 -24.05 -15.12 6.40
CA GLU A 492 -22.78 -15.49 5.74
C GLU A 492 -22.65 -14.81 4.37
N ALA A 493 -23.72 -14.78 3.58
CA ALA A 493 -23.72 -14.13 2.26
C ALA A 493 -23.50 -12.61 2.37
N LEU A 494 -24.16 -11.93 3.31
CA LEU A 494 -23.99 -10.49 3.48
C LEU A 494 -22.59 -10.13 4.04
N ILE A 495 -22.01 -10.95 4.91
CA ILE A 495 -20.64 -10.74 5.40
C ILE A 495 -19.63 -10.95 4.28
N ASP A 496 -19.81 -11.94 3.41
CA ASP A 496 -18.97 -12.15 2.21
C ASP A 496 -19.07 -10.95 1.26
N GLU A 497 -20.25 -10.37 1.05
CA GLU A 497 -20.42 -9.13 0.28
C GLU A 497 -19.64 -7.95 0.89
N VAL A 498 -19.78 -7.73 2.20
CA VAL A 498 -19.03 -6.68 2.91
C VAL A 498 -17.52 -6.91 2.80
N TYR A 499 -17.05 -8.15 3.00
CA TYR A 499 -15.64 -8.49 2.88
C TYR A 499 -15.10 -8.24 1.47
N ARG A 500 -15.83 -8.64 0.42
CA ARG A 500 -15.43 -8.40 -0.98
C ARG A 500 -15.40 -6.92 -1.31
N ALA A 501 -16.35 -6.13 -0.81
CA ALA A 501 -16.36 -4.68 -0.98
C ALA A 501 -15.16 -4.01 -0.28
N CYS A 502 -14.77 -4.49 0.91
CA CYS A 502 -13.55 -4.06 1.60
C CYS A 502 -12.30 -4.40 0.78
N CYS A 503 -12.20 -5.63 0.27
CA CYS A 503 -11.09 -6.05 -0.60
C CYS A 503 -10.97 -5.20 -1.88
N GLN A 504 -12.10 -4.86 -2.51
CA GLN A 504 -12.12 -4.06 -3.74
C GLN A 504 -11.77 -2.58 -3.49
N SER A 505 -12.28 -2.01 -2.41
CA SER A 505 -12.03 -0.60 -2.04
C SER A 505 -10.70 -0.41 -1.28
N GLY A 506 -10.10 -1.50 -0.79
CA GLY A 506 -8.88 -1.49 0.03
C GLY A 506 -9.08 -1.08 1.48
N HIS A 507 -10.32 -0.95 1.96
CA HIS A 507 -10.59 -0.68 3.37
C HIS A 507 -10.36 -1.95 4.20
N ASP A 508 -9.94 -1.78 5.45
CA ASP A 508 -9.85 -2.88 6.40
C ASP A 508 -11.26 -3.26 6.92
N LEU A 509 -11.47 -4.55 7.22
CA LEU A 509 -12.69 -5.06 7.87
C LEU A 509 -12.45 -5.44 9.33
N LEU A 510 -13.23 -4.85 10.23
CA LEU A 510 -13.43 -5.30 11.61
C LEU A 510 -14.75 -6.09 11.70
N LEU A 511 -14.66 -7.41 11.84
CA LEU A 511 -15.82 -8.27 12.05
C LEU A 511 -16.07 -8.46 13.54
N GLU A 512 -17.19 -7.90 14.03
CA GLU A 512 -17.65 -8.04 15.40
C GLU A 512 -18.69 -9.15 15.50
N VAL A 513 -18.43 -10.14 16.36
CA VAL A 513 -19.31 -11.30 16.54
C VAL A 513 -19.84 -11.31 17.96
N ILE A 514 -21.16 -11.42 18.08
CA ILE A 514 -21.85 -11.56 19.36
C ILE A 514 -22.86 -12.71 19.21
N LEU A 515 -22.98 -13.58 20.21
CA LEU A 515 -24.08 -14.56 20.22
C LEU A 515 -25.43 -13.84 20.41
N PRO A 516 -26.49 -14.17 19.66
CA PRO A 516 -27.82 -13.57 19.82
C PRO A 516 -28.29 -13.72 21.28
N ARG A 517 -28.87 -12.68 21.89
CA ARG A 517 -29.26 -12.72 23.32
C ARG A 517 -30.26 -13.83 23.65
N ASP A 518 -31.16 -14.12 22.72
CA ASP A 518 -32.19 -15.16 22.84
C ASP A 518 -31.73 -16.52 22.31
N ALA A 519 -30.42 -16.69 22.05
CA ALA A 519 -29.87 -17.97 21.65
C ALA A 519 -30.11 -19.03 22.74
N ALA A 520 -30.38 -20.26 22.30
CA ALA A 520 -30.64 -21.39 23.20
C ALA A 520 -29.43 -21.74 24.07
N ASP A 521 -28.22 -21.39 23.64
CA ASP A 521 -26.98 -21.56 24.38
C ASP A 521 -26.09 -20.30 24.20
N GLN A 522 -25.43 -19.88 25.27
CA GLN A 522 -24.54 -18.71 25.32
C GLN A 522 -23.07 -19.13 25.56
N ASN A 523 -22.75 -20.39 25.27
CA ASN A 523 -21.44 -20.97 25.58
C ASN A 523 -20.32 -20.36 24.72
N GLU A 524 -19.24 -19.93 25.37
CA GLU A 524 -18.06 -19.37 24.71
C GLU A 524 -17.36 -20.33 23.73
N GLN A 525 -17.64 -21.64 23.81
CA GLN A 525 -17.14 -22.66 22.87
C GLN A 525 -17.51 -22.40 21.40
N TYR A 526 -18.55 -21.60 21.15
CA TYR A 526 -18.98 -21.30 19.79
C TYR A 526 -18.09 -20.27 19.10
N TYR A 527 -17.38 -19.39 19.83
CA TYR A 527 -16.55 -18.37 19.19
C TYR A 527 -15.42 -18.95 18.33
N PRO A 528 -14.62 -19.94 18.79
CA PRO A 528 -13.66 -20.61 17.91
C PRO A 528 -14.30 -21.23 16.67
N GLN A 529 -15.45 -21.89 16.81
CA GLN A 529 -16.19 -22.49 15.69
C GLN A 529 -16.66 -21.45 14.66
N ILE A 530 -17.10 -20.29 15.13
CA ILE A 530 -17.53 -19.18 14.27
C ILE A 530 -16.33 -18.59 13.50
N VAL A 531 -15.20 -18.37 14.18
CA VAL A 531 -13.97 -17.89 13.54
C VAL A 531 -13.49 -18.87 12.48
N GLU A 532 -13.42 -20.16 12.81
CA GLU A 532 -13.05 -21.20 11.86
C GLU A 532 -14.01 -21.26 10.67
N ARG A 533 -15.32 -21.17 10.92
CA ARG A 533 -16.35 -21.16 9.86
C ARG A 533 -16.14 -20.02 8.86
N PHE A 534 -15.91 -18.80 9.34
CA PHE A 534 -15.69 -17.66 8.45
C PHE A 534 -14.39 -17.82 7.63
N TYR A 535 -13.33 -18.35 8.23
CA TYR A 535 -12.12 -18.67 7.49
C TYR A 535 -12.33 -19.77 6.43
N GLN A 536 -13.11 -20.81 6.72
CA GLN A 536 -13.48 -21.83 5.74
C GLN A 536 -14.30 -21.27 4.57
N LEU A 537 -15.05 -20.19 4.79
CA LEU A 537 -15.77 -19.45 3.75
C LEU A 537 -14.86 -18.52 2.93
N GLY A 538 -13.58 -18.40 3.29
CA GLY A 538 -12.63 -17.49 2.64
C GLY A 538 -12.75 -16.03 3.09
N ILE A 539 -13.45 -15.78 4.20
CA ILE A 539 -13.62 -14.45 4.78
C ILE A 539 -12.47 -14.23 5.76
N LEU A 540 -11.54 -13.34 5.38
CA LEU A 540 -10.29 -13.07 6.11
C LEU A 540 -10.33 -11.62 6.62
N PRO A 541 -11.13 -11.31 7.68
CA PRO A 541 -11.23 -9.95 8.18
C PRO A 541 -9.89 -9.48 8.73
N ASP A 542 -9.57 -8.21 8.53
CA ASP A 542 -8.33 -7.61 9.04
C ASP A 542 -8.28 -7.62 10.57
N TRP A 543 -9.45 -7.47 11.20
CA TRP A 543 -9.61 -7.47 12.64
C TRP A 543 -10.82 -8.30 13.07
N TRP A 544 -10.67 -8.98 14.20
CA TRP A 544 -11.77 -9.57 14.94
C TRP A 544 -12.15 -8.69 16.13
N LYS A 545 -13.45 -8.59 16.43
CA LYS A 545 -13.94 -8.02 17.68
C LYS A 545 -14.82 -9.05 18.40
N LEU A 546 -14.33 -9.54 19.53
CA LEU A 546 -14.87 -10.69 20.24
C LEU A 546 -15.00 -10.38 21.73
N PRO A 547 -15.97 -10.97 22.47
CA PRO A 547 -16.10 -10.73 23.91
C PRO A 547 -14.90 -11.28 24.68
N PRO A 548 -14.77 -10.95 25.98
CA PRO A 548 -13.85 -11.66 26.86
C PRO A 548 -14.12 -13.17 26.83
N LEU A 549 -13.09 -13.97 26.57
CA LEU A 549 -13.15 -15.44 26.58
C LEU A 549 -12.12 -16.00 27.56
N SER A 550 -12.27 -17.28 27.92
CA SER A 550 -11.26 -17.99 28.68
C SER A 550 -9.94 -18.17 27.91
N PRO A 551 -8.80 -18.35 28.61
CA PRO A 551 -7.50 -18.56 27.96
C PRO A 551 -7.46 -19.75 27.00
N ASP A 552 -8.26 -20.80 27.24
CA ASP A 552 -8.34 -21.97 26.37
C ASP A 552 -8.97 -21.62 25.01
N ARG A 553 -10.05 -20.84 25.01
CA ARG A 553 -10.70 -20.37 23.78
C ARG A 553 -9.82 -19.39 23.01
N TRP A 554 -9.08 -18.52 23.69
CA TRP A 554 -8.11 -17.64 23.01
C TRP A 554 -7.00 -18.41 22.31
N ARG A 555 -6.50 -19.49 22.92
CA ARG A 555 -5.48 -20.36 22.30
C ARG A 555 -6.03 -21.03 21.04
N GLU A 556 -7.27 -21.51 21.07
CA GLU A 556 -7.93 -22.13 19.91
C GLU A 556 -8.12 -21.14 18.76
N ILE A 557 -8.63 -19.93 19.04
CA ILE A 557 -8.76 -18.87 18.04
C ILE A 557 -7.39 -18.46 17.48
N SER A 558 -6.37 -18.36 18.33
CA SER A 558 -5.00 -18.06 17.89
C SER A 558 -4.47 -19.10 16.90
N GLN A 559 -4.73 -20.39 17.14
CA GLN A 559 -4.36 -21.47 16.23
C GLN A 559 -5.10 -21.37 14.89
N HIS A 560 -6.38 -21.00 14.90
CA HIS A 560 -7.12 -20.75 13.66
C HIS A 560 -6.52 -19.58 12.88
N ILE A 561 -6.21 -18.45 13.54
CA ILE A 561 -5.58 -17.30 12.87
C ILE A 561 -4.23 -17.70 12.26
N GLU A 562 -3.36 -18.39 13.01
CA GLU A 562 -2.06 -18.84 12.53
C GLU A 562 -2.16 -19.81 11.34
N HIS A 563 -3.20 -20.65 11.31
CA HIS A 563 -3.44 -21.59 10.23
C HIS A 563 -4.00 -20.93 8.97
N TYR A 564 -5.01 -20.06 9.11
CA TYR A 564 -5.77 -19.52 7.99
C TYR A 564 -5.27 -18.15 7.51
N ASP A 565 -4.91 -17.26 8.43
CA ASP A 565 -4.51 -15.89 8.11
C ASP A 565 -3.43 -15.36 9.08
N PRO A 566 -2.16 -15.78 8.90
CA PRO A 566 -1.04 -15.26 9.70
C PRO A 566 -0.77 -13.77 9.48
N GLU A 567 -1.48 -13.12 8.54
CA GLU A 567 -1.41 -11.68 8.29
C GLU A 567 -2.57 -10.93 8.92
N CYS A 568 -3.45 -11.56 9.70
CA CYS A 568 -4.49 -10.86 10.46
C CYS A 568 -3.85 -9.76 11.34
N ARG A 569 -4.52 -8.62 11.53
CA ARG A 569 -3.99 -7.57 12.41
C ARG A 569 -4.16 -7.92 13.88
N GLY A 570 -5.24 -8.63 14.20
CA GLY A 570 -5.48 -9.20 15.52
C GLY A 570 -6.93 -9.08 15.98
N ILE A 571 -7.09 -9.19 17.29
CA ILE A 571 -8.36 -9.24 17.99
C ILE A 571 -8.47 -8.05 18.94
N LEU A 572 -9.63 -7.39 18.93
CA LEU A 572 -10.04 -6.38 19.91
C LEU A 572 -11.11 -6.95 20.84
N ILE A 573 -10.88 -6.89 22.15
CA ILE A 573 -11.88 -7.29 23.14
C ILE A 573 -13.01 -6.25 23.17
N LEU A 574 -14.26 -6.71 23.04
CA LEU A 574 -15.44 -5.85 23.15
C LEU A 574 -15.98 -5.80 24.59
N GLY A 575 -16.81 -4.78 24.87
CA GLY A 575 -17.28 -4.50 26.23
C GLY A 575 -18.58 -5.18 26.66
N LEU A 576 -19.56 -5.37 25.78
CA LEU A 576 -20.96 -5.75 26.06
C LEU A 576 -21.71 -4.96 27.15
N ASP A 577 -21.17 -3.84 27.66
CA ASP A 577 -21.66 -3.18 28.90
C ASP A 577 -21.46 -4.03 30.15
N ALA A 578 -20.45 -4.90 30.10
CA ALA A 578 -19.96 -5.63 31.25
C ALA A 578 -19.44 -4.66 32.33
N PRO A 579 -19.59 -5.03 33.62
CA PRO A 579 -18.96 -4.31 34.71
C PRO A 579 -17.45 -4.20 34.49
N GLU A 580 -16.88 -3.11 35.00
CA GLU A 580 -15.45 -2.84 34.92
C GLU A 580 -14.57 -3.99 35.44
N SER A 581 -15.00 -4.64 36.53
CA SER A 581 -14.30 -5.80 37.10
C SER A 581 -14.23 -6.99 36.14
N GLU A 582 -15.30 -7.22 35.37
CA GLU A 582 -15.36 -8.31 34.39
C GLU A 582 -14.46 -8.01 33.18
N LEU A 583 -14.42 -6.76 32.71
CA LEU A 583 -13.49 -6.35 31.66
C LEU A 583 -12.04 -6.49 32.10
N LYS A 584 -11.72 -6.10 33.34
CA LYS A 584 -10.38 -6.28 33.91
C LYS A 584 -9.99 -7.76 33.95
N SER A 585 -10.88 -8.65 34.40
CA SER A 585 -10.65 -10.10 34.34
C SER A 585 -10.50 -10.63 32.91
N GLY A 586 -11.27 -10.09 31.96
CA GLY A 586 -11.15 -10.39 30.53
C GLY A 586 -9.78 -10.03 29.95
N PHE A 587 -9.26 -8.85 30.29
CA PHE A 587 -7.92 -8.43 29.89
C PHE A 587 -6.83 -9.32 30.49
N ALA A 588 -6.98 -9.72 31.75
CA ALA A 588 -6.07 -10.66 32.40
C ALA A 588 -6.07 -12.04 31.70
N ALA A 589 -7.24 -12.56 31.33
CA ALA A 589 -7.37 -13.83 30.62
C ALA A 589 -6.71 -13.82 29.23
N ALA A 590 -6.65 -12.65 28.59
CA ALA A 590 -6.01 -12.48 27.29
C ALA A 590 -4.53 -12.08 27.37
N ALA A 591 -3.95 -11.87 28.56
CA ALA A 591 -2.63 -11.25 28.75
C ALA A 591 -1.51 -11.88 27.90
N ASP A 592 -1.46 -13.21 27.88
CA ASP A 592 -0.41 -13.98 27.19
C ASP A 592 -0.71 -14.28 25.72
N MET A 593 -1.80 -13.74 25.15
CA MET A 593 -2.28 -14.08 23.80
C MET A 593 -1.81 -13.05 22.76
N PRO A 594 -0.81 -13.33 21.91
CA PRO A 594 -0.21 -12.31 21.04
C PRO A 594 -1.17 -11.68 20.02
N TRP A 595 -2.22 -12.42 19.64
CA TRP A 595 -3.24 -12.01 18.68
C TRP A 595 -4.27 -11.04 19.25
N VAL A 596 -4.47 -11.03 20.57
CA VAL A 596 -5.29 -10.00 21.21
C VAL A 596 -4.44 -8.73 21.31
N LYS A 597 -4.81 -7.66 20.61
CA LYS A 597 -4.00 -6.43 20.49
C LYS A 597 -4.53 -5.27 21.32
N GLY A 598 -5.74 -5.40 21.84
CA GLY A 598 -6.34 -4.40 22.71
C GLY A 598 -7.84 -4.57 22.81
N PHE A 599 -8.55 -3.46 22.88
CA PHE A 599 -9.98 -3.45 23.17
C PHE A 599 -10.71 -2.38 22.37
N ALA A 600 -12.02 -2.58 22.20
CA ALA A 600 -12.95 -1.60 21.66
C ALA A 600 -14.19 -1.53 22.55
N VAL A 601 -14.15 -0.63 23.54
CA VAL A 601 -15.15 -0.52 24.62
C VAL A 601 -15.88 0.81 24.55
N GLY A 602 -17.18 0.78 24.80
CA GLY A 602 -18.06 1.93 24.65
C GLY A 602 -18.87 2.27 25.89
N ARG A 603 -20.04 1.62 26.06
CA ARG A 603 -21.04 1.99 27.08
C ARG A 603 -20.48 2.07 28.51
N THR A 604 -19.54 1.23 28.90
CA THR A 604 -18.84 1.30 30.20
C THR A 604 -18.15 2.66 30.44
N ILE A 605 -17.71 3.33 29.38
CA ILE A 605 -17.06 4.65 29.41
C ILE A 605 -18.11 5.76 29.33
N PHE A 606 -18.96 5.76 28.30
CA PHE A 606 -19.82 6.92 28.00
C PHE A 606 -21.24 6.83 28.54
N GLY A 607 -21.78 5.65 28.87
CA GLY A 607 -23.21 5.44 29.10
C GLY A 607 -23.80 6.38 30.17
N GLU A 608 -23.29 6.27 31.40
CA GLU A 608 -23.75 7.13 32.50
C GLU A 608 -23.33 8.61 32.34
N PRO A 609 -22.08 8.96 31.96
CA PRO A 609 -21.72 10.35 31.71
C PRO A 609 -22.59 11.04 30.65
N SER A 610 -22.90 10.34 29.55
CA SER A 610 -23.79 10.86 28.51
C SER A 610 -25.21 11.08 29.02
N ARG A 611 -25.74 10.18 29.86
CA ARG A 611 -27.04 10.35 30.51
C ARG A 611 -27.07 11.61 31.37
N GLN A 612 -26.05 11.82 32.18
CA GLN A 612 -25.96 12.98 33.08
C GLN A 612 -25.79 14.28 32.29
N TRP A 613 -24.99 14.30 31.22
CA TRP A 613 -24.84 15.47 30.35
C TRP A 613 -26.13 15.80 29.58
N LEU A 614 -26.76 14.81 28.95
CA LEU A 614 -28.05 15.00 28.25
C LEU A 614 -29.17 15.45 29.22
N GLY A 615 -29.12 14.98 30.47
CA GLY A 615 -30.03 15.40 31.54
C GLY A 615 -29.68 16.75 32.20
N GLY A 616 -28.63 17.45 31.74
CA GLY A 616 -28.22 18.77 32.25
C GLY A 616 -27.50 18.75 33.61
N GLN A 617 -27.04 17.59 34.07
CA GLN A 617 -26.32 17.42 35.36
C GLN A 617 -24.81 17.64 35.22
N LEU A 618 -24.23 17.35 34.05
CA LEU A 618 -22.84 17.66 33.72
C LEU A 618 -22.78 18.76 32.66
N ASN A 619 -21.81 19.66 32.80
CA ASN A 619 -21.39 20.53 31.70
C ASN A 619 -20.35 19.83 30.79
N ASP A 620 -19.95 20.49 29.71
CA ASP A 620 -19.02 19.94 28.71
C ASP A 620 -17.67 19.53 29.32
N GLU A 621 -17.07 20.39 30.15
CA GLU A 621 -15.78 20.13 30.80
C GLU A 621 -15.85 18.91 31.75
N GLN A 622 -16.95 18.79 32.50
CA GLN A 622 -17.18 17.68 33.43
C GLN A 622 -17.43 16.37 32.71
N LEU A 623 -18.15 16.39 31.58
CA LEU A 623 -18.33 15.22 30.73
C LEU A 623 -16.98 14.76 30.17
N ILE A 624 -16.21 15.66 29.56
CA ILE A 624 -14.88 15.36 29.01
C ILE A 624 -13.98 14.76 30.09
N ALA A 625 -13.91 15.38 31.27
CA ALA A 625 -13.07 14.91 32.36
C ALA A 625 -13.47 13.50 32.85
N THR A 626 -14.76 13.23 32.97
CA THR A 626 -15.29 11.94 33.45
C THR A 626 -15.05 10.83 32.43
N VAL A 627 -15.31 11.10 31.15
CA VAL A 627 -15.07 10.17 30.04
C VAL A 627 -13.59 9.88 29.89
N LYS A 628 -12.74 10.92 29.95
CA LYS A 628 -11.29 10.81 29.96
C LYS A 628 -10.81 9.87 31.06
N GLN A 629 -11.26 10.10 32.31
CA GLN A 629 -10.87 9.29 33.46
C GLN A 629 -11.26 7.81 33.27
N LYS A 630 -12.50 7.54 32.83
CA LYS A 630 -12.98 6.17 32.61
C LYS A 630 -12.21 5.45 31.49
N TYR A 631 -11.95 6.14 30.38
CA TYR A 631 -11.18 5.55 29.29
C TYR A 631 -9.72 5.30 29.70
N ARG A 632 -9.09 6.25 30.41
CA ARG A 632 -7.74 6.12 30.95
C ARG A 632 -7.60 4.92 31.88
N MET A 633 -8.56 4.72 32.76
CA MET A 633 -8.60 3.58 33.68
C MET A 633 -8.65 2.24 32.92
N LEU A 634 -9.42 2.13 31.84
CA LEU A 634 -9.41 0.90 31.03
C LEU A 634 -8.08 0.68 30.30
N ILE A 635 -7.44 1.75 29.83
CA ILE A 635 -6.08 1.68 29.27
C ILE A 635 -5.09 1.17 30.33
N ASP A 636 -5.21 1.65 31.56
CA ASP A 636 -4.32 1.24 32.66
C ASP A 636 -4.55 -0.24 33.05
N TYR A 637 -5.80 -0.71 33.07
CA TYR A 637 -6.08 -2.14 33.26
C TYR A 637 -5.56 -3.01 32.13
N TRP A 638 -5.67 -2.56 30.88
CA TRP A 638 -5.09 -3.28 29.75
C TRP A 638 -3.57 -3.40 29.90
N ARG A 639 -2.89 -2.30 30.28
CA ARG A 639 -1.43 -2.25 30.44
C ARG A 639 -0.91 -2.88 31.73
N GLU A 640 -1.74 -3.05 32.76
CA GLU A 640 -1.40 -3.80 33.98
C GLU A 640 -0.92 -5.22 33.64
N TYR A 641 -1.56 -5.85 32.66
CA TYR A 641 -1.23 -7.21 32.21
C TYR A 641 -0.31 -7.23 30.98
N ARG A 642 -0.11 -6.07 30.33
CA ARG A 642 0.68 -5.91 29.11
C ARG A 642 1.48 -4.61 29.18
N PRO A 643 2.53 -4.54 30.02
CA PRO A 643 3.33 -3.33 30.13
C PRO A 643 3.91 -2.97 28.76
N ALA A 644 3.88 -1.68 28.44
CA ALA A 644 4.46 -1.16 27.20
C ALA A 644 5.92 -1.63 27.08
N ARG A 645 6.25 -2.31 25.98
CA ARG A 645 7.61 -2.78 25.69
C ARG A 645 8.49 -1.66 25.18
#